data_AF-A0A9R0SMI3-F1
#
_entry.id   AF-A0A9R0SMI3-F1
#
_cell.length_a   1.000
_cell.length_b   1.000
_cell.length_c   1.000
_cell.angle_alpha   90.00
_cell.angle_beta   90.00
_cell.angle_gamma   90.00
#
_symmetry.space_group_name_H-M   'P 1'
#
loop_
_entity.id
_entity.type
_entity.pdbx_description
1 polymer ?
#
loop_
_entity_poly.entity_id
_entity_poly.type
_entity_poly.pdbx_seq_one_letter_code
_entity_poly.pdbx_strand_id
1 'polypeptide(L)'
;MMQHCDTLVSEALWETIHMEVQDFVQDKLDTMLRTSFRKKKDLSRILSDMRTLSADWMANTSKADPEQHSLHQETEEMRQSTFYPRPVAPTAAQIHCLQFLICELVSGGNLRKPGGLFGNSSSGIPVEDLKQLETFFYKLSFFLHILDFTATIGTLTDLGFLWFREFYLESSRVIQFPIECSLPWMLVDHVIESQDAGLLESILIPLDLYNDSAQHALTYLKQRFLYDEIEAEVDLSFDLLVQKLNEVIFTYYKSCAASTLLDSSFTYACDDGEKYFVKPLRFDAIFKLRRVMILGRTIDLRSLITQRMNKLFRENIDFLLERFEYGDLCGVVELQQLLDILELTHQSISRFLELDSYSLMISEMQENLSLVSYSSRISSQIWNEMQTDFLPNFILCNTTQRFVRSLKGAHHSSQRSDASTGKPYFYCGSHDLTMAYQGLAGLYRDFFGIPHMFAVVKLLGSRSLPGIIRALLDHISSKITAMVPKVTGLQEALPKSIGLLSFDGGISGCQKIIHEILTWEAKLDVKVEVLHDLKEIGSALYWMSLLDIVLRQIDTTQFMQSAPWLGLVPGNDGQVKHAYSDNTPFTTLLSAATSAVASSPACANPSSYFVMSKQAEAASLLYKSNLNSGSVLEYALAFTSAALDRHYSKWSATPKTGFIDITTSKDFYRVFSGLQYSYLEDSMTNPSKKREMLGDSVAWAGCTIMYLLGQQLHFELFDFSYQFLNVAEIETATVSLYQPADRSKSPNIFRATRSSLKR
;
A
#
# COMPACT_ATOMS: atom_id res chain seq x y z
N MET A 1 27.21 -12.52 -23.52
CA MET A 1 28.06 -13.70 -23.17
C MET A 1 29.18 -13.89 -24.17
N MET A 2 28.92 -14.18 -25.45
CA MET A 2 29.97 -14.43 -26.45
C MET A 2 31.01 -13.29 -26.54
N GLN A 3 30.59 -12.03 -26.59
CA GLN A 3 31.52 -10.88 -26.58
C GLN A 3 32.44 -10.82 -25.35
N HIS A 4 32.01 -11.28 -24.17
CA HIS A 4 32.87 -11.28 -22.97
C HIS A 4 33.91 -12.40 -22.99
N CYS A 5 33.69 -13.42 -23.82
CA CYS A 5 34.63 -14.52 -23.99
C CYS A 5 35.71 -14.23 -25.03
N ASP A 6 35.64 -13.10 -25.76
CA ASP A 6 36.58 -12.77 -26.85
C ASP A 6 38.05 -12.93 -26.42
N THR A 7 38.43 -12.32 -25.30
CA THR A 7 39.78 -12.44 -24.72
C THR A 7 40.12 -13.83 -24.19
N LEU A 8 39.13 -14.65 -23.86
CA LEU A 8 39.31 -16.02 -23.38
C LEU A 8 39.50 -17.02 -24.53
N VAL A 9 38.92 -16.74 -25.70
CA VAL A 9 38.96 -17.63 -26.86
C VAL A 9 39.99 -17.20 -27.91
N SER A 10 40.43 -15.94 -27.90
CA SER A 10 41.31 -15.37 -28.94
C SER A 10 42.60 -16.16 -29.15
N GLU A 11 43.34 -16.50 -28.09
CA GLU A 11 44.60 -17.26 -28.21
C GLU A 11 44.38 -18.66 -28.80
N ALA A 12 43.34 -19.36 -28.36
CA ALA A 12 43.00 -20.70 -28.86
C ALA A 12 42.53 -20.65 -30.33
N LEU A 13 41.78 -19.61 -30.71
CA LEU A 13 41.37 -19.38 -32.09
C LEU A 13 42.59 -19.08 -32.97
N TRP A 14 43.50 -18.22 -32.53
CA TRP A 14 44.71 -17.89 -33.27
C TRP A 14 45.64 -19.10 -33.43
N GLU A 15 45.81 -19.88 -32.37
CA GLU A 15 46.61 -21.12 -32.41
C GLU A 15 46.02 -22.15 -33.39
N THR A 16 44.70 -22.32 -33.38
CA THR A 16 44.00 -23.23 -34.31
C THR A 16 44.12 -22.75 -35.75
N ILE A 17 43.91 -21.45 -36.01
CA ILE A 17 44.05 -20.87 -37.35
C ILE A 17 45.50 -21.00 -37.83
N HIS A 18 46.48 -20.70 -36.97
CA HIS A 18 47.89 -20.86 -37.29
C HIS A 18 48.22 -22.32 -37.64
N MET A 19 47.75 -23.27 -36.84
CA MET A 19 47.95 -24.69 -37.07
C MET A 19 47.40 -25.12 -38.44
N GLU A 20 46.17 -24.72 -38.77
CA GLU A 20 45.53 -25.05 -40.06
C GLU A 20 46.25 -24.41 -41.26
N VAL A 21 46.75 -23.18 -41.10
CA VAL A 21 47.55 -22.51 -42.14
C VAL A 21 48.89 -23.20 -42.32
N GLN A 22 49.61 -23.52 -41.24
CA GLN A 22 50.91 -24.18 -41.34
C GLN A 22 50.80 -25.63 -41.84
N ASP A 23 49.79 -26.40 -41.43
CA ASP A 23 49.50 -27.74 -41.97
C ASP A 23 49.29 -27.67 -43.49
N PHE A 24 48.48 -26.71 -43.95
CA PHE A 24 48.23 -26.55 -45.37
C PHE A 24 49.50 -26.14 -46.13
N VAL A 25 50.18 -25.09 -45.66
CA VAL A 25 51.28 -24.49 -46.40
C VAL A 25 52.55 -25.34 -46.31
N GLN A 26 52.87 -25.95 -45.17
CA GLN A 26 54.10 -26.73 -44.99
C GLN A 26 53.96 -28.19 -45.42
N ASP A 27 52.82 -28.85 -45.16
CA ASP A 27 52.68 -30.29 -45.44
C ASP A 27 51.83 -30.58 -46.69
N LYS A 28 50.61 -30.05 -46.77
CA LYS A 28 49.70 -30.35 -47.90
C LYS A 28 50.26 -29.84 -49.23
N LEU A 29 50.75 -28.60 -49.27
CA LEU A 29 51.37 -28.05 -50.48
C LEU A 29 52.68 -28.76 -50.87
N ASP A 30 53.48 -29.25 -49.91
CA ASP A 30 54.71 -30.02 -50.23
C ASP A 30 54.34 -31.34 -50.91
N THR A 31 53.32 -32.02 -50.37
CA THR A 31 52.79 -33.26 -50.94
C THR A 31 52.30 -33.03 -52.37
N MET A 32 51.54 -31.97 -52.61
CA MET A 32 51.07 -31.59 -53.95
C MET A 32 52.22 -31.23 -54.91
N LEU A 33 53.27 -30.54 -54.44
CA LEU A 33 54.48 -30.22 -55.21
C LEU A 33 55.25 -31.49 -55.65
N ARG A 34 55.41 -32.47 -54.74
CA ARG A 34 56.10 -33.74 -55.03
C ARG A 34 55.30 -34.69 -55.93
N THR A 35 53.97 -34.57 -55.93
CA THR A 35 53.05 -35.46 -56.65
C THR A 35 52.46 -34.78 -57.90
N SER A 36 51.34 -34.08 -57.74
CA SER A 36 50.47 -33.56 -58.80
C SER A 36 51.07 -32.44 -59.63
N PHE A 37 52.02 -31.69 -59.06
CA PHE A 37 52.64 -30.54 -59.72
C PHE A 37 54.10 -30.75 -60.13
N ARG A 38 54.73 -31.89 -59.79
CA ARG A 38 56.17 -32.17 -60.04
C ARG A 38 56.67 -31.87 -61.46
N LYS A 39 55.82 -32.05 -62.48
CA LYS A 39 56.16 -31.82 -63.91
C LYS A 39 55.59 -30.52 -64.49
N LYS A 40 54.85 -29.72 -63.71
CA LYS A 40 54.17 -28.48 -64.15
C LYS A 40 54.89 -27.27 -63.55
N LYS A 41 55.98 -26.82 -64.20
CA LYS A 41 56.87 -25.77 -63.66
C LYS A 41 56.15 -24.46 -63.33
N ASP A 42 55.26 -24.00 -64.21
CA ASP A 42 54.56 -22.72 -64.01
C ASP A 42 53.57 -22.78 -62.83
N LEU A 43 52.85 -23.88 -62.66
CA LEU A 43 51.92 -24.06 -61.53
C LEU A 43 52.67 -24.36 -60.22
N SER A 44 53.82 -25.05 -60.29
CA SER A 44 54.67 -25.30 -59.12
C SER A 44 55.20 -24.01 -58.52
N ARG A 45 55.44 -22.98 -59.35
CA ARG A 45 55.82 -21.65 -58.89
C ARG A 45 54.75 -21.04 -57.99
N ILE A 46 53.47 -21.15 -58.37
CA ILE A 46 52.34 -20.62 -57.57
C ILE A 46 52.28 -21.29 -56.19
N LEU A 47 52.46 -22.61 -56.11
CA LEU A 47 52.53 -23.33 -54.81
C LEU A 47 53.75 -22.91 -53.98
N SER A 48 54.90 -22.66 -54.63
CA SER A 48 56.11 -22.16 -53.96
C SER A 48 55.93 -20.73 -53.43
N ASP A 49 55.19 -19.89 -54.16
CA ASP A 49 54.86 -18.52 -53.75
C ASP A 49 53.93 -18.54 -52.53
N MET A 50 52.92 -19.42 -52.50
CA MET A 50 52.07 -19.64 -51.30
C MET A 50 52.91 -20.04 -50.08
N ARG A 51 53.89 -20.93 -50.27
CA ARG A 51 54.82 -21.37 -49.21
C ARG A 51 55.69 -20.24 -48.71
N THR A 52 56.26 -19.45 -49.61
CA THR A 52 57.14 -18.33 -49.27
C THR A 52 56.38 -17.23 -48.52
N LEU A 53 55.10 -17.03 -48.86
CA LEU A 53 54.26 -16.00 -48.27
C LEU A 53 53.83 -16.29 -46.82
N SER A 54 53.54 -17.54 -46.48
CA SER A 54 52.80 -17.88 -45.25
C SER A 54 53.40 -19.00 -44.40
N ALA A 55 54.45 -19.69 -44.85
CA ALA A 55 55.11 -20.69 -44.01
C ALA A 55 55.97 -20.01 -42.92
N ASP A 56 55.67 -20.30 -41.66
CA ASP A 56 56.49 -19.93 -40.50
C ASP A 56 57.46 -21.08 -40.18
N TRP A 57 58.66 -21.01 -40.77
CA TRP A 57 59.69 -22.03 -40.57
C TRP A 57 60.36 -21.88 -39.21
N MET A 58 60.50 -22.99 -38.48
CA MET A 58 61.27 -23.01 -37.23
C MET A 58 62.73 -22.64 -37.52
N ALA A 59 63.33 -21.81 -36.66
CA ALA A 59 64.75 -21.45 -36.72
C ALA A 59 65.60 -22.71 -36.45
N ASN A 60 65.84 -23.49 -37.51
CA ASN A 60 66.73 -24.66 -37.71
C ASN A 60 66.20 -25.63 -38.79
N THR A 61 65.00 -25.42 -39.37
CA THR A 61 64.46 -26.22 -40.48
C THR A 61 64.65 -25.58 -41.85
N SER A 62 65.16 -24.35 -41.94
CA SER A 62 65.57 -23.74 -43.21
C SER A 62 66.83 -24.43 -43.74
N LYS A 63 66.68 -25.61 -44.37
CA LYS A 63 67.73 -26.13 -45.24
C LYS A 63 67.66 -25.47 -46.61
N ALA A 64 68.85 -25.02 -46.99
CA ALA A 64 69.31 -24.33 -48.18
C ALA A 64 68.67 -24.69 -49.54
N ASP A 65 68.76 -23.71 -50.42
CA ASP A 65 68.57 -23.66 -51.89
C ASP A 65 68.26 -24.97 -52.66
N PRO A 66 67.33 -24.92 -53.64
CA PRO A 66 66.95 -26.06 -54.47
C PRO A 66 67.91 -26.29 -55.64
N GLU A 67 69.22 -26.16 -55.44
CA GLU A 67 70.21 -26.59 -56.43
C GLU A 67 71.18 -27.61 -55.82
N GLN A 68 71.20 -28.79 -56.44
CA GLN A 68 72.03 -29.97 -56.14
C GLN A 68 71.44 -30.93 -55.10
N HIS A 69 70.79 -32.00 -55.59
CA HIS A 69 71.27 -33.36 -55.32
C HIS A 69 70.60 -34.35 -56.30
N SER A 70 71.38 -34.73 -57.30
CA SER A 70 71.24 -35.99 -58.01
C SER A 70 71.57 -37.16 -57.08
N LEU A 71 70.74 -38.21 -57.16
CA LEU A 71 71.01 -39.59 -56.76
C LEU A 71 71.25 -39.81 -55.26
N HIS A 72 70.18 -40.11 -54.51
CA HIS A 72 70.17 -41.28 -53.62
C HIS A 72 68.72 -41.70 -53.35
N GLN A 73 68.45 -42.96 -53.67
CA GLN A 73 67.18 -43.67 -53.49
C GLN A 73 67.26 -44.37 -52.13
N GLU A 74 66.80 -43.70 -51.07
CA GLU A 74 66.53 -44.36 -49.79
C GLU A 74 65.17 -43.88 -49.29
N THR A 75 64.27 -44.86 -49.14
CA THR A 75 63.01 -44.91 -48.41
C THR A 75 62.60 -43.62 -47.67
N GLU A 76 61.96 -42.67 -48.36
CA GLU A 76 61.27 -41.54 -47.71
C GLU A 76 59.96 -42.07 -47.08
N GLU A 77 60.04 -42.56 -45.84
CA GLU A 77 58.89 -42.44 -44.95
C GLU A 77 58.60 -40.94 -44.79
N MET A 78 57.34 -40.53 -45.03
CA MET A 78 56.84 -39.16 -44.93
C MET A 78 57.33 -38.49 -43.63
N ARG A 79 58.40 -37.70 -43.69
CA ARG A 79 58.72 -36.75 -42.62
C ARG A 79 57.70 -35.63 -42.71
N GLN A 80 56.61 -35.75 -41.94
CA GLN A 80 55.71 -34.62 -41.67
C GLN A 80 56.55 -33.48 -41.09
N SER A 81 56.38 -32.26 -41.63
CA SER A 81 57.02 -31.08 -41.08
C SER A 81 56.52 -30.88 -39.66
N THR A 82 57.40 -31.01 -38.67
CA THR A 82 57.01 -30.80 -37.28
C THR A 82 57.00 -29.29 -37.00
N PHE A 83 55.83 -28.67 -37.14
CA PHE A 83 55.60 -27.28 -36.71
C PHE A 83 54.86 -27.26 -35.37
N TYR A 84 55.14 -26.24 -34.56
CA TYR A 84 54.41 -25.98 -33.33
C TYR A 84 53.38 -24.88 -33.59
N PRO A 85 52.09 -25.12 -33.29
CA PRO A 85 51.08 -24.07 -33.30
C PRO A 85 51.52 -22.88 -32.44
N ARG A 86 51.28 -21.67 -32.95
CA ARG A 86 51.59 -20.42 -32.25
C ARG A 86 50.30 -19.61 -32.14
N PRO A 87 50.06 -18.88 -31.04
CA PRO A 87 48.92 -17.99 -30.91
C PRO A 87 49.14 -16.71 -31.73
N VAL A 88 49.33 -16.84 -33.04
CA VAL A 88 49.54 -15.72 -33.97
C VAL A 88 48.64 -15.86 -35.18
N ALA A 89 47.81 -14.86 -35.38
CA ALA A 89 46.91 -14.82 -36.52
C ALA A 89 47.66 -14.51 -37.83
N PRO A 90 47.30 -15.15 -38.95
CA PRO A 90 47.74 -14.67 -40.26
C PRO A 90 47.14 -13.29 -40.54
N THR A 91 47.91 -12.43 -41.19
CA THR A 91 47.42 -11.11 -41.60
C THR A 91 46.33 -11.25 -42.68
N ALA A 92 45.42 -10.27 -42.75
CA ALA A 92 44.41 -10.24 -43.82
C ALA A 92 45.05 -10.27 -45.22
N ALA A 93 46.22 -9.64 -45.39
CA ALA A 93 46.99 -9.70 -46.63
C ALA A 93 47.46 -11.12 -46.96
N GLN A 94 47.99 -11.86 -45.98
CA GLN A 94 48.39 -13.27 -46.18
C GLN A 94 47.18 -14.13 -46.56
N ILE A 95 46.04 -13.97 -45.88
CA ILE A 95 44.80 -14.70 -46.20
C ILE A 95 44.35 -14.40 -47.63
N HIS A 96 44.24 -13.13 -48.01
CA HIS A 96 43.78 -12.75 -49.36
C HIS A 96 44.76 -13.15 -50.46
N CYS A 97 46.08 -13.04 -50.21
CA CYS A 97 47.08 -13.51 -51.17
C CYS A 97 47.03 -15.03 -51.34
N LEU A 98 46.85 -15.82 -50.27
CA LEU A 98 46.63 -17.26 -50.38
C LEU A 98 45.36 -17.59 -51.18
N GLN A 99 44.24 -16.90 -50.91
CA GLN A 99 43.01 -17.06 -51.70
C GLN A 99 43.22 -16.74 -53.18
N PHE A 100 43.92 -15.64 -53.47
CA PHE A 100 44.24 -15.24 -54.85
C PHE A 100 45.10 -16.28 -55.56
N LEU A 101 46.17 -16.76 -54.92
CA LEU A 101 47.05 -17.78 -55.49
C LEU A 101 46.30 -19.10 -55.72
N ILE A 102 45.36 -19.48 -54.83
CA ILE A 102 44.52 -20.68 -55.02
C ILE A 102 43.58 -20.49 -56.22
N CYS A 103 42.96 -19.31 -56.36
CA CYS A 103 42.17 -18.95 -57.54
C CYS A 103 43.01 -18.99 -58.83
N GLU A 104 44.22 -18.47 -58.79
CA GLU A 104 45.15 -18.50 -59.92
C GLU A 104 45.52 -19.94 -60.29
N LEU A 105 45.83 -20.77 -59.30
CA LEU A 105 46.19 -22.17 -59.48
C LEU A 105 45.06 -23.00 -60.12
N VAL A 106 43.82 -22.80 -59.67
CA VAL A 106 42.67 -23.62 -60.11
C VAL A 106 42.03 -23.08 -61.40
N SER A 107 41.91 -21.76 -61.52
CA SER A 107 41.17 -21.12 -62.63
C SER A 107 42.06 -20.41 -63.66
N GLY A 108 43.37 -20.27 -63.41
CA GLY A 108 44.27 -19.47 -64.25
C GLY A 108 43.92 -17.98 -64.20
N GLY A 109 43.41 -17.51 -63.06
CA GLY A 109 42.97 -16.12 -62.87
C GLY A 109 41.62 -15.78 -63.51
N ASN A 110 40.92 -16.73 -64.13
CA ASN A 110 39.69 -16.45 -64.87
C ASN A 110 38.43 -16.84 -64.05
N LEU A 111 37.90 -15.88 -63.29
CA LEU A 111 36.79 -16.06 -62.32
C LEU A 111 35.41 -16.36 -62.95
N ARG A 112 35.26 -16.26 -64.29
CA ARG A 112 33.98 -16.37 -65.00
C ARG A 112 33.86 -17.63 -65.88
N LYS A 113 34.40 -18.77 -65.44
CA LYS A 113 34.20 -20.04 -66.16
C LYS A 113 32.84 -20.66 -65.82
N PRO A 114 32.07 -21.18 -66.79
CA PRO A 114 30.88 -21.97 -66.50
C PRO A 114 31.28 -23.22 -65.70
N GLY A 115 30.59 -23.47 -64.59
CA GLY A 115 30.88 -24.57 -63.64
C GLY A 115 31.34 -24.14 -62.24
N GLY A 116 31.64 -22.87 -61.99
CA GLY A 116 32.13 -22.39 -60.69
C GLY A 116 33.65 -22.53 -60.53
N LEU A 117 34.23 -21.93 -59.46
CA LEU A 117 35.68 -21.80 -59.26
C LEU A 117 36.39 -23.17 -59.20
N PHE A 118 35.74 -24.18 -58.62
CA PHE A 118 36.27 -25.55 -58.44
C PHE A 118 35.54 -26.61 -59.28
N GLY A 119 34.55 -26.25 -60.11
CA GLY A 119 33.68 -27.23 -60.78
C GLY A 119 34.15 -27.78 -62.11
N ASN A 120 35.42 -27.58 -62.51
CA ASN A 120 35.91 -27.97 -63.83
C ASN A 120 37.00 -29.05 -63.79
N SER A 121 36.72 -30.20 -64.40
CA SER A 121 37.65 -31.31 -64.71
C SER A 121 38.77 -30.95 -65.70
N SER A 122 38.90 -29.68 -66.10
CA SER A 122 39.87 -29.20 -67.09
C SER A 122 41.10 -28.51 -66.49
N SER A 123 41.19 -28.36 -65.15
CA SER A 123 42.37 -27.80 -64.46
C SER A 123 43.58 -28.75 -64.46
N GLY A 124 43.36 -30.03 -64.77
CA GLY A 124 44.40 -31.06 -64.72
C GLY A 124 44.92 -31.34 -63.31
N ILE A 125 44.23 -30.86 -62.28
CA ILE A 125 44.51 -31.13 -60.86
C ILE A 125 43.69 -32.37 -60.44
N PRO A 126 44.26 -33.35 -59.73
CA PRO A 126 43.50 -34.47 -59.20
C PRO A 126 42.35 -34.03 -58.30
N VAL A 127 41.25 -34.78 -58.32
CA VAL A 127 40.02 -34.44 -57.59
C VAL A 127 40.27 -34.29 -56.08
N GLU A 128 41.14 -35.13 -55.51
CA GLU A 128 41.47 -35.09 -54.08
C GLU A 128 42.18 -33.79 -53.68
N ASP A 129 43.19 -33.38 -54.45
CA ASP A 129 43.91 -32.12 -54.22
C ASP A 129 43.01 -30.92 -54.46
N LEU A 130 42.15 -30.98 -55.48
CA LEU A 130 41.18 -29.93 -55.78
C LEU A 130 40.22 -29.72 -54.60
N LYS A 131 39.75 -30.80 -53.97
CA LYS A 131 38.90 -30.75 -52.78
C LYS A 131 39.63 -30.18 -51.56
N GLN A 132 40.92 -30.49 -51.39
CA GLN A 132 41.73 -29.89 -50.31
C GLN A 132 41.94 -28.39 -50.52
N LEU A 133 42.24 -27.96 -51.76
CA LEU A 133 42.35 -26.55 -52.14
C LEU A 133 41.02 -25.81 -51.92
N GLU A 134 39.89 -26.41 -52.32
CA GLU A 134 38.55 -25.87 -52.11
C GLU A 134 38.21 -25.72 -50.63
N THR A 135 38.43 -26.77 -49.85
CA THR A 135 38.15 -26.76 -48.40
C THR A 135 38.95 -25.66 -47.70
N PHE A 136 40.24 -25.55 -48.00
CA PHE A 136 41.08 -24.53 -47.40
C PHE A 136 40.73 -23.12 -47.88
N PHE A 137 40.38 -22.95 -49.16
CA PHE A 137 39.92 -21.68 -49.71
C PHE A 137 38.69 -21.13 -48.97
N TYR A 138 37.71 -21.99 -48.66
CA TYR A 138 36.55 -21.59 -47.85
C TYR A 138 36.93 -21.34 -46.39
N LYS A 139 37.81 -22.14 -45.78
CA LYS A 139 38.32 -21.88 -44.41
C LYS A 139 38.97 -20.49 -44.30
N LEU A 140 39.80 -20.11 -45.29
CA LEU A 140 40.44 -18.79 -45.35
C LEU A 140 39.42 -17.64 -45.29
N SER A 141 38.25 -17.80 -45.93
CA SER A 141 37.16 -16.81 -45.85
C SER A 141 36.58 -16.69 -44.45
N PHE A 142 36.35 -17.82 -43.76
CA PHE A 142 35.83 -17.83 -42.39
C PHE A 142 36.84 -17.31 -41.37
N PHE A 143 38.14 -17.49 -41.61
CA PHE A 143 39.18 -16.98 -40.71
C PHE A 143 39.08 -15.48 -40.51
N LEU A 144 38.77 -14.69 -41.54
CA LEU A 144 38.60 -13.24 -41.38
C LEU A 144 37.47 -12.89 -40.40
N HIS A 145 36.35 -13.61 -40.44
CA HIS A 145 35.25 -13.44 -39.50
C HIS A 145 35.59 -13.91 -38.07
N ILE A 146 36.33 -15.00 -37.95
CA ILE A 146 36.77 -15.51 -36.64
C ILE A 146 37.82 -14.59 -36.01
N LEU A 147 38.74 -14.04 -36.81
CA LEU A 147 39.76 -13.11 -36.36
C LEU A 147 39.15 -11.77 -35.92
N ASP A 148 38.07 -11.34 -36.57
CA ASP A 148 37.26 -10.19 -36.14
C ASP A 148 36.02 -10.66 -35.37
N PHE A 149 36.26 -11.42 -34.29
CA PHE A 149 35.22 -12.11 -33.52
C PHE A 149 34.16 -11.14 -32.99
N THR A 150 34.59 -10.06 -32.34
CA THR A 150 33.69 -9.07 -31.74
C THR A 150 32.81 -8.36 -32.79
N ALA A 151 33.38 -7.95 -33.93
CA ALA A 151 32.59 -7.31 -35.00
C ALA A 151 31.63 -8.31 -35.68
N THR A 152 32.06 -9.56 -35.85
CA THR A 152 31.20 -10.62 -36.42
C THR A 152 30.02 -10.90 -35.52
N ILE A 153 30.24 -11.06 -34.20
CA ILE A 153 29.15 -11.23 -33.24
C ILE A 153 28.22 -10.02 -33.27
N GLY A 154 28.76 -8.80 -33.24
CA GLY A 154 27.95 -7.57 -33.31
C GLY A 154 27.07 -7.51 -34.56
N THR A 155 27.59 -7.91 -35.72
CA THR A 155 26.84 -7.92 -36.98
C THR A 155 25.75 -9.00 -37.00
N LEU A 156 26.02 -10.17 -36.41
CA LEU A 156 25.06 -11.28 -36.34
C LEU A 156 23.90 -11.01 -35.36
N THR A 157 24.10 -10.10 -34.41
CA THR A 157 23.10 -9.73 -33.41
C THR A 157 22.42 -8.40 -33.66
N ASP A 158 22.80 -7.64 -34.70
CA ASP A 158 22.19 -6.35 -35.03
C ASP A 158 20.74 -6.54 -35.52
N LEU A 159 19.79 -6.16 -34.67
CA LEU A 159 18.36 -6.16 -34.99
C LEU A 159 17.81 -4.74 -35.19
N GLY A 160 18.68 -3.74 -35.38
CA GLY A 160 18.32 -2.33 -35.50
C GLY A 160 17.44 -2.03 -36.71
N PHE A 161 17.46 -2.90 -37.73
CA PHE A 161 16.60 -2.79 -38.91
C PHE A 161 15.09 -2.81 -38.57
N LEU A 162 14.70 -3.34 -37.40
CA LEU A 162 13.31 -3.50 -36.97
C LEU A 162 12.61 -2.18 -36.60
N TRP A 163 13.37 -1.11 -36.31
CA TRP A 163 12.80 0.20 -36.02
C TRP A 163 12.57 1.04 -37.29
N PHE A 164 13.46 0.92 -38.29
CA PHE A 164 13.42 1.77 -39.48
C PHE A 164 12.18 1.52 -40.34
N ARG A 165 11.56 2.61 -40.80
CA ARG A 165 10.29 2.58 -41.53
C ARG A 165 10.18 3.60 -42.67
N GLU A 166 11.31 4.10 -43.16
CA GLU A 166 11.41 5.09 -44.25
C GLU A 166 10.60 4.73 -45.50
N PHE A 167 10.66 3.46 -45.92
CA PHE A 167 9.87 2.96 -47.05
C PHE A 167 8.35 3.19 -46.87
N TYR A 168 7.87 2.95 -45.65
CA TYR A 168 6.46 3.12 -45.32
C TYR A 168 6.09 4.58 -45.12
N LEU A 169 6.98 5.41 -44.56
CA LEU A 169 6.78 6.86 -44.44
C LEU A 169 6.62 7.51 -45.82
N GLU A 170 7.51 7.20 -46.75
CA GLU A 170 7.44 7.70 -48.13
C GLU A 170 6.14 7.24 -48.82
N SER A 171 5.77 5.97 -48.65
CA SER A 171 4.55 5.41 -49.24
C SER A 171 3.26 6.03 -48.69
N SER A 172 3.26 6.45 -47.43
CA SER A 172 2.08 6.97 -46.72
C SER A 172 2.01 8.49 -46.64
N ARG A 173 3.08 9.20 -47.04
CA ARG A 173 3.21 10.67 -47.01
C ARG A 173 2.98 11.29 -45.63
N VAL A 174 3.40 10.59 -44.58
CA VAL A 174 3.46 11.11 -43.21
C VAL A 174 4.90 11.31 -42.78
N ILE A 175 5.10 12.27 -41.87
CA ILE A 175 6.43 12.63 -41.36
C ILE A 175 6.95 11.55 -40.40
N GLN A 176 6.07 10.99 -39.55
CA GLN A 176 6.43 9.92 -38.63
C GLN A 176 5.18 9.12 -38.22
N PHE A 177 5.36 7.86 -37.84
CA PHE A 177 4.31 7.04 -37.23
C PHE A 177 4.30 7.20 -35.71
N PRO A 178 3.13 7.05 -35.06
CA PRO A 178 3.05 7.10 -33.61
C PRO A 178 3.71 5.85 -32.99
N ILE A 179 4.06 5.91 -31.70
CA ILE A 179 4.88 4.88 -31.04
C ILE A 179 4.18 3.52 -31.00
N GLU A 180 2.85 3.48 -31.02
CA GLU A 180 2.03 2.28 -31.05
C GLU A 180 2.22 1.47 -32.35
N CYS A 181 2.82 2.08 -33.38
CA CYS A 181 3.24 1.41 -34.61
C CYS A 181 4.74 1.09 -34.65
N SER A 182 5.48 1.38 -33.57
CA SER A 182 6.90 1.06 -33.45
C SER A 182 7.07 -0.32 -32.85
N LEU A 183 7.73 -1.23 -33.57
CA LEU A 183 7.87 -2.62 -33.12
C LEU A 183 8.55 -2.76 -31.75
N PRO A 184 9.64 -2.03 -31.43
CA PRO A 184 10.21 -2.06 -30.08
C PRO A 184 9.19 -1.73 -28.99
N TRP A 185 8.40 -0.66 -29.16
CA TRP A 185 7.38 -0.26 -28.19
C TRP A 185 6.22 -1.25 -28.14
N MET A 186 5.71 -1.73 -29.28
CA MET A 186 4.64 -2.74 -29.33
C MET A 186 4.99 -4.00 -28.52
N LEU A 187 6.25 -4.42 -28.57
CA LEU A 187 6.73 -5.57 -27.79
C LEU A 187 6.79 -5.26 -26.30
N VAL A 188 7.31 -4.09 -25.90
CA VAL A 188 7.29 -3.66 -24.49
C VAL A 188 5.86 -3.59 -23.96
N ASP A 189 4.96 -2.98 -24.73
CA ASP A 189 3.57 -2.79 -24.34
C ASP A 189 2.85 -4.13 -24.19
N HIS A 190 3.07 -5.06 -25.11
CA HIS A 190 2.54 -6.42 -25.02
C HIS A 190 3.02 -7.17 -23.77
N VAL A 191 4.30 -7.02 -23.38
CA VAL A 191 4.83 -7.63 -22.15
C VAL A 191 4.11 -7.07 -20.91
N ILE A 192 3.82 -5.77 -20.89
CA ILE A 192 3.10 -5.12 -19.78
C ILE A 192 1.64 -5.58 -19.74
N GLU A 193 0.95 -5.58 -20.88
CA GLU A 193 -0.48 -5.90 -20.96
C GLU A 193 -0.78 -7.39 -20.72
N SER A 194 0.10 -8.28 -21.18
CA SER A 194 -0.06 -9.73 -21.00
C SER A 194 0.01 -10.18 -19.54
N GLN A 195 0.69 -9.41 -18.69
CA GLN A 195 0.97 -9.73 -17.28
C GLN A 195 1.54 -11.14 -17.08
N ASP A 196 2.24 -11.68 -18.07
CA ASP A 196 2.92 -12.97 -17.96
C ASP A 196 4.19 -12.80 -17.11
N ALA A 197 4.26 -13.52 -15.99
CA ALA A 197 5.39 -13.48 -15.07
C ALA A 197 6.73 -13.82 -15.74
N GLY A 198 6.74 -14.68 -16.76
CA GLY A 198 7.97 -15.02 -17.48
C GLY A 198 8.45 -13.91 -18.42
N LEU A 199 7.51 -13.24 -19.10
CA LEU A 199 7.83 -12.15 -20.02
C LEU A 199 8.25 -10.87 -19.28
N LEU A 200 7.64 -10.60 -18.11
CA LEU A 200 7.96 -9.42 -17.29
C LEU A 200 9.44 -9.35 -16.90
N GLU A 201 10.09 -10.49 -16.62
CA GLU A 201 11.53 -10.52 -16.31
C GLU A 201 12.40 -10.03 -17.48
N SER A 202 11.87 -10.08 -18.71
CA SER A 202 12.53 -9.71 -19.96
C SER A 202 12.03 -8.38 -20.55
N ILE A 203 11.30 -7.57 -19.78
CA ILE A 203 10.64 -6.33 -20.25
C ILE A 203 11.59 -5.31 -20.91
N LEU A 204 12.88 -5.35 -20.58
CA LEU A 204 13.88 -4.44 -21.16
C LEU A 204 14.53 -4.97 -22.44
N ILE A 205 14.36 -6.25 -22.79
CA ILE A 205 14.97 -6.82 -24.00
C ILE A 205 14.51 -6.07 -25.26
N PRO A 206 13.20 -5.77 -25.45
CA PRO A 206 12.78 -5.04 -26.63
C PRO A 206 13.28 -3.60 -26.68
N LEU A 207 13.62 -2.98 -25.54
CA LEU A 207 14.23 -1.64 -25.52
C LEU A 207 15.67 -1.64 -26.05
N ASP A 208 16.36 -2.78 -26.02
CA ASP A 208 17.71 -2.90 -26.56
C ASP A 208 17.74 -2.75 -28.09
N LEU A 209 16.61 -2.99 -28.77
CA LEU A 209 16.46 -2.72 -30.21
C LEU A 209 16.71 -1.25 -30.56
N TYR A 210 16.45 -0.32 -29.63
CA TYR A 210 16.79 1.08 -29.83
C TYR A 210 18.30 1.33 -29.82
N ASN A 211 19.07 0.57 -29.03
CA ASN A 211 20.52 0.65 -29.05
C ASN A 211 21.08 0.21 -30.41
N ASP A 212 20.57 -0.91 -30.93
CA ASP A 212 20.95 -1.42 -32.25
C ASP A 212 20.58 -0.41 -33.35
N SER A 213 19.35 0.11 -33.31
CA SER A 213 18.86 1.08 -34.28
C SER A 213 19.68 2.38 -34.27
N ALA A 214 20.02 2.88 -33.08
CA ALA A 214 20.83 4.08 -32.92
C ALA A 214 22.26 3.88 -33.42
N GLN A 215 22.87 2.74 -33.08
CA GLN A 215 24.19 2.38 -33.60
C GLN A 215 24.16 2.30 -35.12
N HIS A 216 23.17 1.64 -35.71
CA HIS A 216 23.00 1.51 -37.15
C HIS A 216 22.82 2.88 -37.83
N ALA A 217 21.99 3.76 -37.26
CA ALA A 217 21.77 5.12 -37.75
C ALA A 217 23.06 5.95 -37.75
N LEU A 218 23.88 5.86 -36.69
CA LEU A 218 25.10 6.64 -36.53
C LEU A 218 26.29 6.08 -37.31
N THR A 219 26.52 4.77 -37.28
CA THR A 219 27.74 4.17 -37.86
C THR A 219 27.56 3.72 -39.30
N TYR A 220 26.39 3.18 -39.65
CA TYR A 220 26.14 2.64 -40.99
C TYR A 220 25.48 3.67 -41.90
N LEU A 221 24.30 4.20 -41.52
CA LEU A 221 23.56 5.17 -42.33
C LEU A 221 24.17 6.59 -42.27
N LYS A 222 24.85 6.91 -41.17
CA LYS A 222 25.48 8.21 -40.89
C LYS A 222 24.50 9.37 -41.01
N GLN A 223 23.27 9.16 -40.55
CA GLN A 223 22.21 10.17 -40.58
C GLN A 223 21.87 10.62 -39.16
N ARG A 224 22.00 11.92 -38.90
CA ARG A 224 21.71 12.50 -37.58
C ARG A 224 20.22 12.52 -37.27
N PHE A 225 19.38 12.88 -38.23
CA PHE A 225 17.94 13.01 -37.99
C PHE A 225 17.29 11.69 -37.55
N LEU A 226 17.75 10.55 -38.09
CA LEU A 226 17.30 9.22 -37.65
C LEU A 226 17.63 8.97 -36.18
N TYR A 227 18.83 9.36 -35.73
CA TYR A 227 19.18 9.25 -34.32
C TYR A 227 18.33 10.19 -33.45
N ASP A 228 18.09 11.42 -33.89
CA ASP A 228 17.25 12.39 -33.16
C ASP A 228 15.81 11.85 -32.99
N GLU A 229 15.27 11.16 -34.00
CA GLU A 229 13.95 10.51 -33.94
C GLU A 229 13.95 9.28 -33.01
N ILE A 230 14.97 8.42 -33.08
CA ILE A 230 15.15 7.28 -32.17
C ILE A 230 15.23 7.78 -30.71
N GLU A 231 16.02 8.82 -30.47
CA GLU A 231 16.19 9.41 -29.14
C GLU A 231 14.87 9.95 -28.59
N ALA A 232 14.11 10.69 -29.39
CA ALA A 232 12.80 11.20 -28.99
C ALA A 232 11.79 10.08 -28.69
N GLU A 233 11.79 9.01 -29.50
CA GLU A 233 10.90 7.87 -29.28
C GLU A 233 11.26 7.09 -28.01
N VAL A 234 12.57 6.90 -27.74
CA VAL A 234 13.05 6.25 -26.51
C VAL A 234 12.68 7.06 -25.28
N ASP A 235 12.82 8.38 -25.31
CA ASP A 235 12.50 9.24 -24.17
C ASP A 235 11.03 9.07 -23.75
N LEU A 236 10.11 9.16 -24.72
CA LEU A 236 8.68 8.95 -24.49
C LEU A 236 8.37 7.51 -24.05
N SER A 237 8.91 6.52 -24.77
CA SER A 237 8.64 5.10 -24.51
C SER A 237 9.16 4.67 -23.14
N PHE A 238 10.34 5.14 -22.74
CA PHE A 238 10.92 4.83 -21.44
C PHE A 238 10.12 5.46 -20.31
N ASP A 239 9.65 6.70 -20.47
CA ASP A 239 8.79 7.35 -19.48
C ASP A 239 7.46 6.62 -19.29
N LEU A 240 6.83 6.19 -20.40
CA LEU A 240 5.62 5.38 -20.38
C LEU A 240 5.85 4.00 -19.75
N LEU A 241 6.97 3.34 -20.08
CA LEU A 241 7.36 2.07 -19.47
C LEU A 241 7.45 2.21 -17.96
N VAL A 242 8.23 3.18 -17.45
CA VAL A 242 8.40 3.36 -16.01
C VAL A 242 7.06 3.67 -15.35
N GLN A 243 6.15 4.39 -16.02
CA GLN A 243 4.82 4.68 -15.48
C GLN A 243 3.99 3.39 -15.38
N LYS A 244 3.75 2.72 -16.51
CA LYS A 244 2.94 1.51 -16.58
C LYS A 244 3.49 0.41 -15.67
N LEU A 245 4.81 0.25 -15.61
CA LEU A 245 5.46 -0.72 -14.73
C LEU A 245 5.21 -0.42 -13.25
N ASN A 246 5.28 0.84 -12.81
CA ASN A 246 4.94 1.21 -11.43
C ASN A 246 3.47 0.95 -11.13
N GLU A 247 2.55 1.25 -12.05
CA GLU A 247 1.12 1.00 -11.89
C GLU A 247 0.84 -0.51 -11.75
N VAL A 248 1.47 -1.36 -12.57
CA VAL A 248 1.35 -2.83 -12.49
C VAL A 248 1.92 -3.37 -11.18
N ILE A 249 3.13 -2.93 -10.78
CA ILE A 249 3.76 -3.34 -9.51
C ILE A 249 2.87 -2.94 -8.33
N PHE A 250 2.41 -1.69 -8.29
CA PHE A 250 1.57 -1.18 -7.21
C PHE A 250 0.25 -1.96 -7.14
N THR A 251 -0.42 -2.15 -8.29
CA THR A 251 -1.69 -2.91 -8.38
C THR A 251 -1.53 -4.34 -7.87
N TYR A 252 -0.44 -5.02 -8.25
CA TYR A 252 -0.15 -6.39 -7.83
C TYR A 252 0.03 -6.49 -6.32
N TYR A 253 0.92 -5.68 -5.73
CA TYR A 253 1.17 -5.72 -4.29
C TYR A 253 -0.03 -5.22 -3.48
N LYS A 254 -0.81 -4.25 -3.99
CA LYS A 254 -2.08 -3.80 -3.38
C LYS A 254 -3.11 -4.93 -3.34
N SER A 255 -3.24 -5.68 -4.43
CA SER A 255 -4.11 -6.86 -4.50
C SER A 255 -3.65 -7.95 -3.53
N CYS A 256 -2.34 -8.23 -3.47
CA CYS A 256 -1.79 -9.20 -2.52
C CYS A 256 -2.07 -8.81 -1.07
N ALA A 257 -1.87 -7.54 -0.71
CA ALA A 257 -2.17 -7.02 0.63
C ALA A 257 -3.66 -7.13 0.95
N ALA A 258 -4.54 -6.75 0.01
CA ALA A 258 -5.98 -6.83 0.18
C ALA A 258 -6.46 -8.29 0.34
N SER A 259 -5.93 -9.21 -0.46
CA SER A 259 -6.21 -10.65 -0.37
C SER A 259 -5.73 -11.22 0.98
N THR A 260 -4.55 -10.80 1.45
CA THR A 260 -3.97 -11.28 2.73
C THR A 260 -4.76 -10.80 3.95
N LEU A 261 -5.26 -9.57 3.93
CA LEU A 261 -6.05 -9.00 5.04
C LEU A 261 -7.54 -9.39 5.00
N LEU A 262 -7.99 -9.99 3.91
CA LEU A 262 -9.40 -10.36 3.76
C LEU A 262 -9.75 -11.45 4.77
N ASP A 263 -10.89 -11.30 5.45
CA ASP A 263 -11.28 -12.22 6.50
C ASP A 263 -11.48 -13.66 5.96
N SER A 264 -10.76 -14.60 6.55
CA SER A 264 -10.89 -16.03 6.29
C SER A 264 -12.32 -16.56 6.49
N SER A 265 -13.08 -15.98 7.43
CA SER A 265 -14.47 -16.38 7.68
C SER A 265 -15.40 -15.96 6.55
N PHE A 266 -15.16 -14.78 5.98
CA PHE A 266 -15.88 -14.26 4.82
C PHE A 266 -15.59 -15.10 3.57
N THR A 267 -14.31 -15.36 3.28
CA THR A 267 -13.91 -16.17 2.11
C THR A 267 -14.47 -17.59 2.17
N TYR A 268 -14.50 -18.20 3.36
CA TYR A 268 -15.14 -19.51 3.57
C TYR A 268 -16.65 -19.45 3.33
N ALA A 269 -17.34 -18.39 3.75
CA ALA A 269 -18.78 -18.25 3.56
C ALA A 269 -19.19 -18.02 2.09
N CYS A 270 -18.31 -17.43 1.29
CA CYS A 270 -18.57 -17.17 -0.14
C CYS A 270 -18.36 -18.39 -1.04
N ASP A 271 -17.67 -19.44 -0.57
CA ASP A 271 -17.34 -20.67 -1.32
C ASP A 271 -16.65 -20.40 -2.68
N ASP A 272 -15.94 -19.28 -2.78
CA ASP A 272 -15.32 -18.77 -4.02
C ASP A 272 -13.94 -18.16 -3.73
N GLY A 273 -13.08 -18.94 -3.05
CA GLY A 273 -11.74 -18.50 -2.66
C GLY A 273 -10.81 -18.20 -3.84
N GLU A 274 -11.02 -18.84 -4.99
CA GLU A 274 -10.23 -18.59 -6.20
C GLU A 274 -10.42 -17.18 -6.74
N LYS A 275 -11.60 -16.59 -6.57
CA LYS A 275 -11.90 -15.22 -7.00
C LYS A 275 -11.04 -14.16 -6.31
N TYR A 276 -10.64 -14.41 -5.06
CA TYR A 276 -9.82 -13.49 -4.26
C TYR A 276 -8.34 -13.83 -4.29
N PHE A 277 -7.97 -14.91 -4.99
CA PHE A 277 -6.59 -15.34 -5.13
C PHE A 277 -5.84 -14.48 -6.16
N VAL A 278 -4.68 -13.98 -5.75
CA VAL A 278 -3.81 -13.18 -6.63
C VAL A 278 -2.71 -14.07 -7.18
N LYS A 279 -2.68 -14.22 -8.51
CA LYS A 279 -1.65 -15.00 -9.21
C LYS A 279 -0.27 -14.37 -8.98
N PRO A 280 0.74 -15.12 -8.52
CA PRO A 280 2.07 -14.57 -8.27
C PRO A 280 2.74 -14.01 -9.53
N LEU A 281 3.22 -12.76 -9.45
CA LEU A 281 4.08 -12.11 -10.44
C LEU A 281 5.50 -11.95 -9.91
N ARG A 282 6.49 -11.91 -10.81
CA ARG A 282 7.92 -11.84 -10.45
C ARG A 282 8.51 -10.49 -10.83
N PHE A 283 8.83 -9.69 -9.82
CA PHE A 283 9.47 -8.38 -9.99
C PHE A 283 10.90 -8.32 -9.43
N ASP A 284 11.39 -9.42 -8.82
CA ASP A 284 12.70 -9.47 -8.16
C ASP A 284 13.87 -9.11 -9.07
N ALA A 285 13.83 -9.56 -10.33
CA ALA A 285 14.85 -9.23 -11.32
C ALA A 285 14.82 -7.72 -11.62
N ILE A 286 13.63 -7.16 -11.84
CA ILE A 286 13.41 -5.74 -12.13
C ILE A 286 13.93 -4.84 -11.00
N PHE A 287 13.64 -5.19 -9.74
CA PHE A 287 14.10 -4.43 -8.58
C PHE A 287 15.63 -4.45 -8.37
N LYS A 288 16.35 -5.34 -9.07
CA LYS A 288 17.82 -5.41 -9.04
C LYS A 288 18.49 -4.59 -10.15
N LEU A 289 17.72 -4.07 -11.11
CA LEU A 289 18.25 -3.32 -12.26
C LEU A 289 18.65 -1.89 -11.86
N ARG A 290 19.95 -1.69 -11.59
CA ARG A 290 20.54 -0.38 -11.25
C ARG A 290 21.33 0.28 -12.39
N ARG A 291 21.64 -0.47 -13.45
CA ARG A 291 22.48 -0.01 -14.56
C ARG A 291 21.93 -0.54 -15.87
N VAL A 292 20.87 0.09 -16.36
CA VAL A 292 20.30 -0.17 -17.67
C VAL A 292 20.99 0.73 -18.69
N MET A 293 21.55 0.15 -19.75
CA MET A 293 22.25 0.91 -20.80
C MET A 293 21.30 1.17 -21.97
N ILE A 294 20.96 2.44 -22.21
CA ILE A 294 20.07 2.85 -23.31
C ILE A 294 20.64 4.11 -23.94
N LEU A 295 20.87 4.09 -25.26
CA LEU A 295 21.44 5.17 -26.06
C LEU A 295 22.74 5.75 -25.45
N GLY A 296 23.59 4.86 -24.92
CA GLY A 296 24.84 5.23 -24.24
C GLY A 296 24.69 5.80 -22.83
N ARG A 297 23.46 6.00 -22.34
CA ARG A 297 23.16 6.44 -20.96
C ARG A 297 23.12 5.23 -20.02
N THR A 298 23.56 5.42 -18.78
CA THR A 298 23.35 4.43 -17.70
C THR A 298 22.21 4.90 -16.80
N ILE A 299 21.11 4.16 -16.79
CA ILE A 299 19.89 4.50 -16.07
C ILE A 299 19.73 3.58 -14.85
N ASP A 300 19.47 4.18 -13.68
CA ASP A 300 19.09 3.44 -12.46
C ASP A 300 17.57 3.27 -12.42
N LEU A 301 17.09 2.17 -13.01
CA LEU A 301 15.66 1.85 -13.06
C LEU A 301 15.08 1.65 -11.66
N ARG A 302 15.82 1.05 -10.72
CA ARG A 302 15.39 0.88 -9.33
C ARG A 302 15.13 2.24 -8.67
N SER A 303 16.00 3.22 -8.87
CA SER A 303 15.80 4.57 -8.33
C SER A 303 14.55 5.24 -8.91
N LEU A 304 14.34 5.12 -10.23
CA LEU A 304 13.15 5.69 -10.89
C LEU A 304 11.85 5.05 -10.42
N ILE A 305 11.83 3.72 -10.27
CA ILE A 305 10.70 2.99 -9.69
C ILE A 305 10.46 3.46 -8.26
N THR A 306 11.49 3.55 -7.43
CA THR A 306 11.36 4.00 -6.03
C THR A 306 10.77 5.40 -5.93
N GLN A 307 11.24 6.35 -6.74
CA GLN A 307 10.73 7.72 -6.77
C GLN A 307 9.25 7.79 -7.17
N ARG A 308 8.85 7.08 -8.23
CA ARG A 308 7.44 7.06 -8.67
C ARG A 308 6.55 6.32 -7.69
N MET A 309 7.04 5.24 -7.07
CA MET A 309 6.33 4.51 -6.04
C MET A 309 6.03 5.40 -4.82
N ASN A 310 7.03 6.16 -4.33
CA ASN A 310 6.85 7.14 -3.25
C ASN A 310 5.77 8.19 -3.58
N LYS A 311 5.67 8.59 -4.85
CA LYS A 311 4.62 9.51 -5.33
C LYS A 311 3.24 8.82 -5.33
N LEU A 312 3.15 7.60 -5.89
CA LEU A 312 1.90 6.83 -5.93
C LEU A 312 1.32 6.55 -4.54
N PHE A 313 2.16 6.26 -3.54
CA PHE A 313 1.69 6.10 -2.16
C PHE A 313 1.05 7.39 -1.63
N ARG A 314 1.66 8.55 -1.85
CA ARG A 314 1.11 9.84 -1.43
C ARG A 314 -0.19 10.17 -2.15
N GLU A 315 -0.23 10.00 -3.48
CA GLU A 315 -1.43 10.16 -4.29
C GLU A 315 -2.56 9.23 -3.82
N ASN A 316 -2.26 7.97 -3.47
CA ASN A 316 -3.27 7.05 -2.95
C ASN A 316 -3.75 7.46 -1.56
N ILE A 317 -2.87 7.88 -0.64
CA ILE A 317 -3.30 8.37 0.68
C ILE A 317 -4.21 9.58 0.52
N ASP A 318 -3.82 10.57 -0.28
CA ASP A 318 -4.62 11.77 -0.52
C ASP A 318 -6.00 11.44 -1.08
N PHE A 319 -6.07 10.54 -2.06
CA PHE A 319 -7.33 10.03 -2.60
C PHE A 319 -8.23 9.39 -1.52
N LEU A 320 -7.66 8.58 -0.63
CA LEU A 320 -8.43 7.93 0.44
C LEU A 320 -8.94 8.94 1.47
N LEU A 321 -8.14 9.95 1.80
CA LEU A 321 -8.54 11.05 2.69
C LEU A 321 -9.65 11.89 2.05
N GLU A 322 -9.50 12.28 0.79
CA GLU A 322 -10.51 13.03 0.03
C GLU A 322 -11.83 12.26 0.00
N ARG A 323 -11.79 10.94 -0.25
CA ARG A 323 -12.99 10.08 -0.23
C ARG A 323 -13.71 10.11 1.13
N PHE A 324 -12.97 10.10 2.23
CA PHE A 324 -13.56 10.20 3.58
C PHE A 324 -14.11 11.60 3.88
N GLU A 325 -13.45 12.65 3.37
CA GLU A 325 -13.89 14.04 3.49
C GLU A 325 -15.25 14.31 2.81
N TYR A 326 -15.60 13.51 1.80
CA TYR A 326 -16.93 13.54 1.17
C TYR A 326 -17.94 12.53 1.76
N GLY A 327 -17.53 11.68 2.70
CA GLY A 327 -18.36 10.65 3.33
C GLY A 327 -19.09 11.09 4.60
N ASP A 328 -19.81 10.17 5.23
CA ASP A 328 -20.24 10.34 6.64
C ASP A 328 -19.17 9.82 7.61
N LEU A 329 -19.37 10.15 8.89
CA LEU A 329 -18.54 9.65 9.98
C LEU A 329 -18.49 8.11 10.05
N CYS A 330 -19.53 7.40 9.61
CA CYS A 330 -19.53 5.93 9.62
C CYS A 330 -18.51 5.34 8.64
N GLY A 331 -18.18 6.06 7.56
CA GLY A 331 -17.13 5.73 6.59
C GLY A 331 -15.71 5.64 7.17
N VAL A 332 -15.49 6.01 8.42
CA VAL A 332 -14.18 5.90 9.09
C VAL A 332 -13.65 4.46 9.13
N VAL A 333 -14.54 3.47 9.16
CA VAL A 333 -14.17 2.05 9.13
C VAL A 333 -13.63 1.64 7.75
N GLU A 334 -14.26 2.12 6.66
CA GLU A 334 -13.77 1.90 5.29
C GLU A 334 -12.40 2.55 5.10
N LEU A 335 -12.24 3.79 5.56
CA LEU A 335 -10.95 4.50 5.50
C LEU A 335 -9.85 3.71 6.22
N GLN A 336 -10.13 3.22 7.44
CA GLN A 336 -9.19 2.41 8.20
C GLN A 336 -8.79 1.15 7.42
N GLN A 337 -9.76 0.41 6.88
CA GLN A 337 -9.49 -0.81 6.10
C GLN A 337 -8.61 -0.52 4.87
N LEU A 338 -8.91 0.53 4.11
CA LEU A 338 -8.16 0.87 2.90
C LEU A 338 -6.73 1.33 3.21
N LEU A 339 -6.53 2.05 4.32
CA LEU A 339 -5.20 2.45 4.80
C LEU A 339 -4.41 1.25 5.34
N ASP A 340 -5.06 0.30 6.03
CA ASP A 340 -4.42 -0.93 6.50
C ASP A 340 -3.90 -1.78 5.33
N ILE A 341 -4.67 -1.87 4.23
CA ILE A 341 -4.22 -2.50 2.99
C ILE A 341 -3.02 -1.74 2.41
N LEU A 342 -3.08 -0.40 2.39
CA LEU A 342 -2.00 0.41 1.84
C LEU A 342 -0.71 0.29 2.68
N GLU A 343 -0.82 0.22 4.01
CA GLU A 343 0.31 -0.02 4.91
C GLU A 343 0.96 -1.37 4.64
N LEU A 344 0.17 -2.45 4.52
CA LEU A 344 0.72 -3.77 4.18
C LEU A 344 1.33 -3.81 2.77
N THR A 345 0.78 -3.04 1.83
CA THR A 345 1.34 -2.86 0.49
C THR A 345 2.72 -2.21 0.55
N HIS A 346 2.83 -1.12 1.33
CA HIS A 346 4.10 -0.45 1.60
C HIS A 346 5.12 -1.42 2.20
N GLN A 347 4.76 -2.13 3.28
CA GLN A 347 5.62 -3.11 3.93
C GLN A 347 6.11 -4.21 2.97
N SER A 348 5.26 -4.63 2.02
CA SER A 348 5.61 -5.66 1.05
C SER A 348 6.62 -5.16 0.01
N ILE A 349 6.43 -3.94 -0.51
CA ILE A 349 7.32 -3.33 -1.50
C ILE A 349 8.65 -2.87 -0.86
N SER A 350 8.61 -2.39 0.39
CA SER A 350 9.79 -1.95 1.15
C SER A 350 10.81 -3.07 1.42
N ARG A 351 10.45 -4.34 1.20
CA ARG A 351 11.40 -5.46 1.20
C ARG A 351 12.39 -5.39 0.04
N PHE A 352 12.03 -4.72 -1.05
CA PHE A 352 12.80 -4.64 -2.28
C PHE A 352 13.28 -3.21 -2.59
N LEU A 353 12.47 -2.20 -2.25
CA LEU A 353 12.74 -0.78 -2.53
C LEU A 353 12.95 0.01 -1.23
N GLU A 354 13.80 1.04 -1.30
CA GLU A 354 14.02 1.96 -0.17
C GLU A 354 12.99 3.09 -0.24
N LEU A 355 11.77 2.81 0.22
CA LEU A 355 10.68 3.79 0.28
C LEU A 355 10.80 4.69 1.52
N ASP A 356 10.18 5.88 1.47
CA ASP A 356 10.06 6.71 2.66
C ASP A 356 9.23 5.98 3.73
N SER A 357 9.41 6.33 5.01
CA SER A 357 8.62 5.73 6.08
C SER A 357 7.11 5.99 5.87
N TYR A 358 6.30 4.93 5.91
CA TYR A 358 4.84 5.04 5.81
C TYR A 358 4.27 6.00 6.86
N SER A 359 4.79 5.97 8.09
CA SER A 359 4.35 6.89 9.15
C SER A 359 4.64 8.36 8.84
N LEU A 360 5.70 8.65 8.07
CA LEU A 360 6.00 10.01 7.61
C LEU A 360 5.07 10.41 6.46
N MET A 361 4.85 9.50 5.49
CA MET A 361 3.93 9.75 4.38
C MET A 361 2.51 10.05 4.88
N ILE A 362 1.97 9.26 5.80
CA ILE A 362 0.63 9.48 6.35
C ILE A 362 0.57 10.79 7.16
N SER A 363 1.60 11.11 7.95
CA SER A 363 1.64 12.35 8.73
C SER A 363 1.74 13.59 7.83
N GLU A 364 2.49 13.49 6.74
CA GLU A 364 2.60 14.51 5.69
C GLU A 364 1.23 14.77 5.06
N MET A 365 0.56 13.71 4.57
CA MET A 365 -0.72 13.84 3.88
C MET A 365 -1.88 14.22 4.80
N GLN A 366 -1.82 13.87 6.09
CA GLN A 366 -2.77 14.34 7.11
C GLN A 366 -2.55 15.80 7.54
N GLU A 367 -1.50 16.46 7.04
CA GLU A 367 -1.03 17.79 7.48
C GLU A 367 -0.64 17.84 8.97
N ASN A 368 -0.22 16.70 9.51
CA ASN A 368 0.03 16.46 10.92
C ASN A 368 1.53 16.47 11.26
N LEU A 369 2.33 17.28 10.58
CA LEU A 369 3.79 17.37 10.82
C LEU A 369 4.17 18.45 11.83
N SER A 370 3.32 19.45 12.04
CA SER A 370 3.58 20.54 12.98
C SER A 370 3.65 20.03 14.42
N LEU A 371 4.68 20.43 15.16
CA LEU A 371 4.84 20.06 16.58
C LEU A 371 3.87 20.80 17.51
N VAL A 372 3.23 21.87 17.03
CA VAL A 372 2.35 22.75 17.82
C VAL A 372 0.87 22.51 17.47
N SER A 373 0.58 21.86 16.33
CA SER A 373 -0.77 21.53 15.92
C SER A 373 -1.14 20.12 16.35
N TYR A 374 -2.28 19.97 17.00
CA TYR A 374 -2.95 18.69 17.19
C TYR A 374 -3.99 18.41 16.10
N SER A 375 -4.15 19.35 15.15
CA SER A 375 -5.07 19.22 14.04
C SER A 375 -4.47 18.37 12.92
N SER A 376 -5.32 17.54 12.35
CA SER A 376 -5.10 16.76 11.13
C SER A 376 -6.33 16.90 10.23
N ARG A 377 -6.19 16.54 8.95
CA ARG A 377 -7.34 16.45 8.03
C ARG A 377 -8.44 15.54 8.56
N ILE A 378 -8.08 14.33 9.02
CA ILE A 378 -9.04 13.36 9.58
C ILE A 378 -9.73 13.93 10.83
N SER A 379 -8.99 14.52 11.77
CA SER A 379 -9.62 15.09 12.98
C SER A 379 -10.55 16.26 12.65
N SER A 380 -10.15 17.12 11.72
CA SER A 380 -10.98 18.26 11.29
C SER A 380 -12.28 17.75 10.65
N GLN A 381 -12.19 16.72 9.81
CA GLN A 381 -13.35 16.12 9.18
C GLN A 381 -14.27 15.40 10.19
N ILE A 382 -13.71 14.64 11.13
CA ILE A 382 -14.49 14.01 12.21
C ILE A 382 -15.23 15.09 13.00
N TRP A 383 -14.55 16.16 13.39
CA TRP A 383 -15.17 17.25 14.15
C TRP A 383 -16.25 17.99 13.34
N ASN A 384 -16.05 18.17 12.04
CA ASN A 384 -17.02 18.75 11.14
C ASN A 384 -18.29 17.87 11.08
N GLU A 385 -18.17 16.59 10.73
CA GLU A 385 -19.30 15.65 10.69
C GLU A 385 -19.96 15.46 12.06
N MET A 386 -19.20 15.56 13.16
CA MET A 386 -19.76 15.51 14.50
C MET A 386 -20.78 16.65 14.73
N GLN A 387 -20.44 17.87 14.32
CA GLN A 387 -21.31 19.04 14.49
C GLN A 387 -22.44 19.11 13.46
N THR A 388 -22.15 18.83 12.20
CA THR A 388 -23.09 19.05 11.09
C THR A 388 -24.10 17.90 10.96
N ASP A 389 -23.72 16.67 11.31
CA ASP A 389 -24.54 15.49 11.08
C ASP A 389 -24.74 14.61 12.32
N PHE A 390 -23.67 14.15 12.96
CA PHE A 390 -23.76 13.11 14.00
C PHE A 390 -24.56 13.55 15.22
N LEU A 391 -24.12 14.61 15.91
CA LEU A 391 -24.76 15.11 17.12
C LEU A 391 -26.22 15.54 16.90
N PRO A 392 -26.62 16.21 15.78
CA PRO A 392 -28.02 16.53 15.54
C PRO A 392 -28.86 15.33 15.07
N ASN A 393 -28.34 14.43 14.24
CA ASN A 393 -29.18 13.46 13.50
C ASN A 393 -29.14 12.01 14.01
N PHE A 394 -28.14 11.61 14.81
CA PHE A 394 -28.03 10.24 15.32
C PHE A 394 -28.69 10.06 16.69
N ILE A 395 -29.43 8.97 16.89
CA ILE A 395 -30.08 8.60 18.14
C ILE A 395 -29.33 7.45 18.81
N LEU A 396 -29.06 7.58 20.11
CA LEU A 396 -28.43 6.52 20.90
C LEU A 396 -29.44 5.42 21.26
N CYS A 397 -29.04 4.16 21.10
CA CYS A 397 -29.66 3.01 21.74
C CYS A 397 -28.67 2.40 22.74
N ASN A 398 -28.91 2.64 24.03
CA ASN A 398 -28.04 2.19 25.11
C ASN A 398 -27.99 0.65 25.20
N THR A 399 -29.06 -0.02 24.78
CA THR A 399 -29.16 -1.49 24.81
C THR A 399 -28.20 -2.16 23.83
N THR A 400 -28.05 -1.58 22.63
CA THR A 400 -27.14 -2.11 21.60
C THR A 400 -25.79 -1.42 21.60
N GLN A 401 -25.63 -0.36 22.40
CA GLN A 401 -24.47 0.54 22.42
C GLN A 401 -24.13 1.10 21.04
N ARG A 402 -25.17 1.48 20.29
CA ARG A 402 -25.07 2.00 18.93
C ARG A 402 -25.85 3.28 18.77
N PHE A 403 -25.28 4.19 18.00
CA PHE A 403 -25.99 5.32 17.43
C PHE A 403 -26.54 4.94 16.07
N VAL A 404 -27.81 5.26 15.82
CA VAL A 404 -28.49 4.99 14.54
C VAL A 404 -29.09 6.29 14.04
N ARG A 405 -29.17 6.50 12.72
CA ARG A 405 -29.75 7.71 12.16
C ARG A 405 -31.26 7.84 12.48
N SER A 406 -31.70 9.03 12.87
CA SER A 406 -33.13 9.34 13.03
C SER A 406 -33.87 9.32 11.69
N LEU A 407 -35.08 8.71 11.65
CA LEU A 407 -35.92 8.59 10.45
C LEU A 407 -36.66 9.89 10.07
N LYS A 408 -36.74 10.88 10.97
CA LYS A 408 -37.53 12.11 10.78
C LYS A 408 -36.77 13.43 11.04
N GLY A 409 -35.50 13.35 11.43
CA GLY A 409 -34.63 14.53 11.52
C GLY A 409 -34.23 14.98 10.11
N ALA A 410 -34.47 16.26 9.82
CA ALA A 410 -34.38 16.88 8.50
C ALA A 410 -33.18 16.43 7.65
N HIS A 411 -33.39 16.50 6.33
CA HIS A 411 -32.38 16.53 5.27
C HIS A 411 -31.41 17.73 5.41
N HIS A 412 -30.76 17.87 6.57
CA HIS A 412 -29.50 18.57 6.72
C HIS A 412 -28.34 17.66 6.35
N SER A 413 -28.54 16.69 5.44
CA SER A 413 -27.41 16.18 4.69
C SER A 413 -26.89 17.39 3.93
N SER A 414 -25.79 17.98 4.39
CA SER A 414 -24.92 18.79 3.57
C SER A 414 -24.90 18.15 2.18
N GLN A 415 -25.16 18.92 1.14
CA GLN A 415 -25.13 18.40 -0.23
C GLN A 415 -23.72 17.84 -0.46
N ARG A 416 -23.54 16.53 -0.27
CA ARG A 416 -22.25 15.87 -0.36
C ARG A 416 -21.91 15.84 -1.84
N SER A 417 -20.83 16.50 -2.23
CA SER A 417 -20.29 16.35 -3.57
C SER A 417 -19.85 14.90 -3.76
N ASP A 418 -20.10 14.38 -4.95
CA ASP A 418 -19.61 13.05 -5.30
C ASP A 418 -18.08 13.06 -5.24
N ALA A 419 -17.51 12.08 -4.53
CA ALA A 419 -16.06 11.89 -4.50
C ALA A 419 -15.54 11.64 -5.92
N SER A 420 -14.31 12.07 -6.19
CA SER A 420 -13.64 11.84 -7.47
C SER A 420 -13.61 10.34 -7.80
N THR A 421 -13.90 9.97 -9.06
CA THR A 421 -13.74 8.58 -9.52
C THR A 421 -12.25 8.29 -9.64
N GLY A 422 -11.66 7.78 -8.55
CA GLY A 422 -10.25 7.41 -8.51
C GLY A 422 -9.89 6.25 -9.44
N LYS A 423 -8.59 6.11 -9.70
CA LYS A 423 -8.02 4.97 -10.43
C LYS A 423 -8.40 3.66 -9.71
N PRO A 424 -8.79 2.58 -10.43
CA PRO A 424 -9.25 1.34 -9.79
C PRO A 424 -8.25 0.75 -8.79
N TYR A 425 -6.94 0.87 -9.07
CA TYR A 425 -5.88 0.35 -8.21
C TYR A 425 -5.63 1.18 -6.93
N PHE A 426 -6.23 2.37 -6.78
CA PHE A 426 -6.22 3.11 -5.51
C PHE A 426 -7.12 2.51 -4.43
N TYR A 427 -8.00 1.57 -4.79
CA TYR A 427 -8.81 0.79 -3.86
C TYR A 427 -8.08 -0.48 -3.41
N CYS A 428 -8.55 -1.65 -3.83
CA CYS A 428 -8.02 -2.95 -3.41
C CYS A 428 -7.20 -3.67 -4.50
N GLY A 429 -6.78 -2.93 -5.54
CA GLY A 429 -5.99 -3.46 -6.65
C GLY A 429 -6.80 -4.23 -7.70
N SER A 430 -7.75 -5.08 -7.31
CA SER A 430 -8.66 -5.77 -8.23
C SER A 430 -10.12 -5.35 -8.03
N HIS A 431 -10.94 -5.51 -9.07
CA HIS A 431 -12.37 -5.22 -9.01
C HIS A 431 -13.08 -6.11 -7.97
N ASP A 432 -12.79 -7.41 -7.98
CA ASP A 432 -13.43 -8.38 -7.08
C ASP A 432 -13.09 -8.15 -5.61
N LEU A 433 -11.81 -7.85 -5.30
CA LEU A 433 -11.41 -7.48 -3.95
C LEU A 433 -12.06 -6.16 -3.54
N THR A 434 -12.15 -5.19 -4.45
CA THR A 434 -12.80 -3.90 -4.16
C THR A 434 -14.28 -4.09 -3.81
N MET A 435 -15.01 -4.93 -4.56
CA MET A 435 -16.41 -5.27 -4.26
C MET A 435 -16.55 -5.99 -2.91
N ALA A 436 -15.64 -6.91 -2.58
CA ALA A 436 -15.65 -7.61 -1.30
C ALA A 436 -15.48 -6.64 -0.12
N TYR A 437 -14.46 -5.78 -0.17
CA TYR A 437 -14.22 -4.79 0.88
C TYR A 437 -15.34 -3.75 0.98
N GLN A 438 -15.94 -3.32 -0.13
CA GLN A 438 -17.12 -2.45 -0.09
C GLN A 438 -18.33 -3.15 0.55
N GLY A 439 -18.54 -4.44 0.29
CA GLY A 439 -19.56 -5.23 0.98
C GLY A 439 -19.34 -5.32 2.49
N LEU A 440 -18.09 -5.56 2.91
CA LEU A 440 -17.72 -5.60 4.33
C LEU A 440 -17.87 -4.24 5.02
N ALA A 441 -17.40 -3.16 4.38
CA ALA A 441 -17.56 -1.80 4.88
C ALA A 441 -19.04 -1.39 4.96
N GLY A 442 -19.87 -1.87 4.03
CA GLY A 442 -21.32 -1.64 4.01
C GLY A 442 -22.04 -2.07 5.29
N LEU A 443 -21.53 -3.10 5.99
CA LEU A 443 -22.08 -3.55 7.28
C LEU A 443 -21.98 -2.51 8.40
N TYR A 444 -21.11 -1.51 8.24
CA TYR A 444 -20.82 -0.47 9.24
C TYR A 444 -21.42 0.89 8.87
N ARG A 445 -22.22 0.98 7.80
CA ARG A 445 -22.74 2.27 7.29
C ARG A 445 -23.92 2.82 8.08
N ASP A 446 -24.81 1.94 8.55
CA ASP A 446 -26.12 2.34 9.11
C ASP A 446 -26.10 2.64 10.62
N PHE A 447 -24.94 2.50 11.28
CA PHE A 447 -24.79 2.80 12.70
C PHE A 447 -23.38 3.28 13.02
N PHE A 448 -23.20 3.89 14.18
CA PHE A 448 -21.90 4.18 14.77
C PHE A 448 -21.79 3.52 16.15
N GLY A 449 -20.65 2.87 16.44
CA GLY A 449 -20.43 2.19 17.72
C GLY A 449 -18.95 1.87 17.97
N ILE A 450 -18.70 0.81 18.75
CA ILE A 450 -17.34 0.40 19.13
C ILE A 450 -16.38 0.18 17.93
N PRO A 451 -16.79 -0.49 16.82
CA PRO A 451 -15.89 -0.68 15.67
C PRO A 451 -15.41 0.65 15.06
N HIS A 452 -16.32 1.62 14.94
CA HIS A 452 -15.99 2.96 14.46
C HIS A 452 -15.05 3.69 15.41
N MET A 453 -15.25 3.54 16.72
CA MET A 453 -14.39 4.15 17.72
C MET A 453 -12.97 3.56 17.68
N PHE A 454 -12.80 2.25 17.43
CA PHE A 454 -11.49 1.66 17.16
C PHE A 454 -10.81 2.30 15.94
N ALA A 455 -11.55 2.48 14.84
CA ALA A 455 -11.04 3.14 13.65
C ALA A 455 -10.61 4.59 13.93
N VAL A 456 -11.43 5.36 14.67
CA VAL A 456 -11.11 6.73 15.08
C VAL A 456 -9.82 6.78 15.91
N VAL A 457 -9.68 5.93 16.93
CA VAL A 457 -8.49 5.91 17.79
C VAL A 457 -7.24 5.52 17.00
N LYS A 458 -7.34 4.53 16.11
CA LYS A 458 -6.21 4.09 15.28
C LYS A 458 -5.75 5.19 14.32
N LEU A 459 -6.69 5.84 13.64
CA LEU A 459 -6.38 6.83 12.60
C LEU A 459 -5.90 8.18 13.15
N LEU A 460 -6.44 8.61 14.30
CA LEU A 460 -6.02 9.87 14.95
C LEU A 460 -4.74 9.71 15.77
N GLY A 461 -4.51 8.52 16.33
CA GLY A 461 -3.41 8.25 17.24
C GLY A 461 -3.42 9.15 18.48
N SER A 462 -2.32 9.12 19.23
CA SER A 462 -2.16 9.92 20.46
C SER A 462 -1.99 11.42 20.20
N ARG A 463 -1.61 11.81 18.98
CA ARG A 463 -1.38 13.22 18.62
C ARG A 463 -2.69 13.97 18.41
N SER A 464 -3.61 13.47 17.59
CA SER A 464 -4.80 14.26 17.20
C SER A 464 -6.05 13.99 18.04
N LEU A 465 -6.10 12.86 18.75
CA LEU A 465 -7.22 12.50 19.61
C LEU A 465 -7.55 13.54 20.72
N PRO A 466 -6.56 14.16 21.42
CA PRO A 466 -6.84 15.19 22.42
C PRO A 466 -7.57 16.41 21.86
N GLY A 467 -7.36 16.73 20.58
CA GLY A 467 -8.05 17.84 19.91
C GLY A 467 -9.56 17.62 19.81
N ILE A 468 -9.98 16.40 19.44
CA ILE A 468 -11.40 16.01 19.38
C ILE A 468 -12.04 16.01 20.76
N ILE A 469 -11.34 15.47 21.76
CA ILE A 469 -11.79 15.48 23.16
C ILE A 469 -12.04 16.93 23.60
N ARG A 470 -11.08 17.83 23.35
CA ARG A 470 -11.21 19.25 23.72
C ARG A 470 -12.41 19.90 23.04
N ALA A 471 -12.62 19.65 21.76
CA ALA A 471 -13.70 20.21 20.97
C ALA A 471 -15.09 19.75 21.47
N LEU A 472 -15.23 18.46 21.80
CA LEU A 472 -16.47 17.93 22.39
C LEU A 472 -16.77 18.54 23.77
N LEU A 473 -15.74 18.74 24.60
CA LEU A 473 -15.90 19.39 25.90
C LEU A 473 -16.32 20.86 25.76
N ASP A 474 -15.75 21.60 24.80
CA ASP A 474 -16.19 22.96 24.47
C ASP A 474 -17.63 22.99 23.98
N HIS A 475 -18.04 22.02 23.17
CA HIS A 475 -19.43 21.88 22.72
C HIS A 475 -20.39 21.67 23.87
N ILE A 476 -20.07 20.76 24.80
CA ILE A 476 -20.85 20.51 26.01
C ILE A 476 -20.98 21.81 26.82
N SER A 477 -19.88 22.52 27.07
CA SER A 477 -19.91 23.79 27.82
C SER A 477 -20.73 24.87 27.11
N SER A 478 -20.62 24.97 25.79
CA SER A 478 -21.36 25.92 24.97
C SER A 478 -22.86 25.64 25.00
N LYS A 479 -23.26 24.37 24.82
CA LYS A 479 -24.66 23.93 24.89
C LYS A 479 -25.28 24.10 26.27
N ILE A 480 -24.53 23.80 27.34
CA ILE A 480 -24.98 24.10 28.71
C ILE A 480 -25.27 25.59 28.86
N THR A 481 -24.34 26.46 28.43
CA THR A 481 -24.50 27.92 28.52
C THR A 481 -25.72 28.40 27.71
N ALA A 482 -25.89 27.90 26.50
CA ALA A 482 -27.03 28.23 25.62
C ALA A 482 -28.38 27.72 26.16
N MET A 483 -28.37 26.61 26.90
CA MET A 483 -29.56 26.01 27.51
C MET A 483 -30.03 26.77 28.76
N VAL A 484 -29.16 27.52 29.44
CA VAL A 484 -29.50 28.30 30.65
C VAL A 484 -30.76 29.16 30.48
N PRO A 485 -30.84 30.11 29.53
CA PRO A 485 -32.02 30.96 29.38
C PRO A 485 -33.28 30.16 29.00
N LYS A 486 -33.13 29.05 28.27
CA LYS A 486 -34.25 28.18 27.86
C LYS A 486 -34.85 27.46 29.06
N VAL A 487 -33.98 26.87 29.90
CA VAL A 487 -34.37 26.23 31.17
C VAL A 487 -34.98 27.25 32.13
N THR A 488 -34.40 28.45 32.26
CA THR A 488 -34.99 29.52 33.07
C THR A 488 -36.38 29.92 32.56
N GLY A 489 -36.57 30.00 31.24
CA GLY A 489 -37.88 30.20 30.65
C GLY A 489 -38.90 29.12 31.02
N LEU A 490 -38.50 27.85 31.09
CA LEU A 490 -39.37 26.76 31.54
C LEU A 490 -39.65 26.81 33.05
N GLN A 491 -38.65 27.15 33.86
CA GLN A 491 -38.78 27.35 35.31
C GLN A 491 -39.78 28.46 35.64
N GLU A 492 -39.75 29.59 34.91
CA GLU A 492 -40.67 30.71 35.11
C GLU A 492 -42.13 30.37 34.73
N ALA A 493 -42.35 29.36 33.89
CA ALA A 493 -43.68 28.87 33.57
C ALA A 493 -44.22 27.88 34.62
N LEU A 494 -43.38 27.36 35.51
CA LEU A 494 -43.82 26.50 36.59
C LEU A 494 -44.44 27.31 37.75
N PRO A 495 -45.37 26.73 38.53
CA PRO A 495 -45.88 27.34 39.75
C PRO A 495 -44.75 27.69 40.73
N LYS A 496 -44.97 28.70 41.59
CA LYS A 496 -43.97 29.12 42.60
C LYS A 496 -43.64 28.04 43.65
N SER A 497 -44.54 27.07 43.83
CA SER A 497 -44.41 25.95 44.77
C SER A 497 -45.13 24.75 44.15
N ILE A 498 -44.47 23.60 44.10
CA ILE A 498 -45.02 22.34 43.58
C ILE A 498 -45.08 21.32 44.72
N GLY A 499 -46.29 20.99 45.16
CA GLY A 499 -46.52 19.99 46.21
C GLY A 499 -46.47 18.55 45.70
N LEU A 500 -46.62 17.60 46.63
CA LEU A 500 -46.82 16.18 46.31
C LEU A 500 -48.21 15.95 45.70
N LEU A 501 -48.32 15.01 44.77
CA LEU A 501 -49.62 14.55 44.26
C LEU A 501 -50.40 13.82 45.36
N SER A 502 -51.68 14.16 45.54
CA SER A 502 -52.55 13.47 46.51
C SER A 502 -53.08 12.16 45.93
N PHE A 503 -53.12 11.11 46.77
CA PHE A 503 -53.74 9.84 46.45
C PHE A 503 -55.27 9.92 46.36
N ASP A 504 -55.91 10.93 46.96
CA ASP A 504 -57.36 11.04 47.06
C ASP A 504 -58.06 11.26 45.71
N GLY A 505 -57.35 11.83 44.74
CA GLY A 505 -57.86 12.13 43.40
C GLY A 505 -57.71 10.99 42.38
N GLY A 506 -57.05 9.89 42.76
CA GLY A 506 -56.69 8.80 41.84
C GLY A 506 -55.82 9.26 40.65
N ILE A 507 -55.64 8.37 39.67
CA ILE A 507 -54.86 8.61 38.45
C ILE A 507 -55.40 9.83 37.69
N SER A 508 -56.72 9.94 37.50
CA SER A 508 -57.32 11.03 36.73
C SER A 508 -57.16 12.41 37.40
N GLY A 509 -57.24 12.46 38.73
CA GLY A 509 -57.02 13.69 39.48
C GLY A 509 -55.56 14.12 39.42
N CYS A 510 -54.62 13.17 39.57
CA CYS A 510 -53.19 13.43 39.46
C CYS A 510 -52.80 13.92 38.06
N GLN A 511 -53.33 13.30 36.99
CA GLN A 511 -53.08 13.75 35.61
C GLN A 511 -53.50 15.21 35.42
N LYS A 512 -54.71 15.57 35.88
CA LYS A 512 -55.22 16.94 35.79
C LYS A 512 -54.34 17.94 36.54
N ILE A 513 -53.87 17.59 37.75
CA ILE A 513 -52.95 18.44 38.53
C ILE A 513 -51.62 18.62 37.79
N ILE A 514 -51.06 17.57 37.20
CA ILE A 514 -49.81 17.66 36.43
C ILE A 514 -50.01 18.56 35.19
N HIS A 515 -51.15 18.48 34.49
CA HIS A 515 -51.47 19.39 33.37
C HIS A 515 -51.62 20.84 33.82
N GLU A 516 -52.21 21.10 34.98
CA GLU A 516 -52.30 22.45 35.57
C GLU A 516 -50.93 22.99 35.99
N ILE A 517 -49.99 22.12 36.37
CA ILE A 517 -48.59 22.49 36.69
C ILE A 517 -47.78 22.76 35.41
N LEU A 518 -47.86 21.86 34.42
CA LEU A 518 -47.09 21.89 33.18
C LEU A 518 -47.79 22.74 32.11
N THR A 519 -47.92 24.05 32.35
CA THR A 519 -48.51 25.02 31.41
C THR A 519 -47.58 25.39 30.22
N TRP A 520 -46.82 24.42 29.73
CA TRP A 520 -45.80 24.62 28.70
C TRP A 520 -46.34 24.61 27.26
N GLU A 521 -47.65 24.50 27.05
CA GLU A 521 -48.27 24.53 25.71
C GLU A 521 -47.86 25.78 24.91
N ALA A 522 -47.77 26.95 25.57
CA ALA A 522 -47.33 28.20 24.95
C ALA A 522 -45.80 28.32 24.75
N LYS A 523 -45.01 27.35 25.22
CA LYS A 523 -43.53 27.30 25.15
C LYS A 523 -43.02 26.02 24.48
N LEU A 524 -43.80 25.46 23.55
CA LEU A 524 -43.51 24.18 22.91
C LEU A 524 -42.17 24.19 22.15
N ASP A 525 -41.82 25.29 21.49
CA ASP A 525 -40.54 25.44 20.78
C ASP A 525 -39.34 25.38 21.73
N VAL A 526 -39.45 26.05 22.89
CA VAL A 526 -38.40 26.03 23.93
C VAL A 526 -38.21 24.63 24.51
N LYS A 527 -39.30 23.88 24.73
CA LYS A 527 -39.25 22.47 25.16
C LYS A 527 -38.46 21.62 24.15
N VAL A 528 -38.76 21.76 22.87
CA VAL A 528 -38.11 21.00 21.80
C VAL A 528 -36.63 21.36 21.71
N GLU A 529 -36.28 22.65 21.79
CA GLU A 529 -34.88 23.10 21.80
C GLU A 529 -34.10 22.56 23.01
N VAL A 530 -34.67 22.58 24.22
CA VAL A 530 -34.01 22.01 25.41
C VAL A 530 -33.78 20.52 25.25
N LEU A 531 -34.74 19.78 24.69
CA LEU A 531 -34.58 18.36 24.40
C LEU A 531 -33.49 18.09 23.35
N HIS A 532 -33.37 18.93 22.32
CA HIS A 532 -32.29 18.84 21.34
C HIS A 532 -30.92 19.14 21.96
N ASP A 533 -30.80 20.18 22.78
CA ASP A 533 -29.56 20.53 23.47
C ASP A 533 -29.13 19.41 24.44
N LEU A 534 -30.07 18.84 25.21
CA LEU A 534 -29.82 17.65 26.05
C LEU A 534 -29.40 16.45 25.22
N LYS A 535 -30.06 16.20 24.08
CA LYS A 535 -29.73 15.09 23.18
C LYS A 535 -28.30 15.21 22.65
N GLU A 536 -27.85 16.39 22.25
CA GLU A 536 -26.48 16.61 21.79
C GLU A 536 -25.46 16.45 22.92
N ILE A 537 -25.70 17.04 24.10
CA ILE A 537 -24.83 16.89 25.27
C ILE A 537 -24.67 15.41 25.64
N GLY A 538 -25.77 14.67 25.69
CA GLY A 538 -25.75 13.26 26.07
C GLY A 538 -25.11 12.38 25.01
N SER A 539 -25.28 12.71 23.73
CA SER A 539 -24.57 12.02 22.63
C SER A 539 -23.07 12.23 22.73
N ALA A 540 -22.61 13.46 23.04
CA ALA A 540 -21.19 13.75 23.24
C ALA A 540 -20.63 13.01 24.47
N LEU A 541 -21.34 13.00 25.60
CA LEU A 541 -20.93 12.27 26.81
C LEU A 541 -20.85 10.76 26.56
N TYR A 542 -21.83 10.19 25.86
CA TYR A 542 -21.80 8.77 25.53
C TYR A 542 -20.73 8.43 24.50
N TRP A 543 -20.45 9.31 23.54
CA TRP A 543 -19.33 9.16 22.62
C TRP A 543 -18.00 9.10 23.40
N MET A 544 -17.83 9.97 24.40
CA MET A 544 -16.67 9.93 25.32
C MET A 544 -16.62 8.63 26.13
N SER A 545 -17.77 8.06 26.51
CA SER A 545 -17.85 6.74 27.14
C SER A 545 -17.41 5.61 26.20
N LEU A 546 -17.79 5.65 24.92
CA LEU A 546 -17.34 4.68 23.92
C LEU A 546 -15.82 4.79 23.71
N LEU A 547 -15.31 6.02 23.63
CA LEU A 547 -13.87 6.28 23.53
C LEU A 547 -13.11 5.71 24.73
N ASP A 548 -13.62 5.94 25.94
CA ASP A 548 -13.05 5.45 27.18
C ASP A 548 -13.01 3.91 27.25
N ILE A 549 -14.06 3.22 26.77
CA ILE A 549 -14.09 1.76 26.64
C ILE A 549 -13.00 1.27 25.69
N VAL A 550 -12.91 1.87 24.49
CA VAL A 550 -11.95 1.47 23.46
C VAL A 550 -10.51 1.73 23.91
N LEU A 551 -10.22 2.88 24.50
CA LEU A 551 -8.88 3.19 25.02
C LEU A 551 -8.46 2.20 26.10
N ARG A 552 -9.35 1.87 27.06
CA ARG A 552 -9.06 0.83 28.05
C ARG A 552 -8.77 -0.52 27.41
N GLN A 553 -9.49 -0.91 26.36
CA GLN A 553 -9.25 -2.18 25.67
C GLN A 553 -7.89 -2.19 24.94
N ILE A 554 -7.52 -1.09 24.30
CA ILE A 554 -6.21 -0.91 23.64
C ILE A 554 -5.09 -0.96 24.68
N ASP A 555 -5.21 -0.17 25.75
CA ASP A 555 -4.23 -0.11 26.84
C ASP A 555 -4.06 -1.48 27.50
N THR A 556 -5.16 -2.20 27.75
CA THR A 556 -5.12 -3.55 28.33
C THR A 556 -4.39 -4.52 27.39
N THR A 557 -4.64 -4.43 26.09
CA THR A 557 -3.97 -5.28 25.09
C THR A 557 -2.47 -4.99 25.02
N GLN A 558 -2.10 -3.70 25.00
CA GLN A 558 -0.71 -3.26 24.99
C GLN A 558 0.00 -3.63 26.29
N PHE A 559 -0.69 -3.53 27.43
CA PHE A 559 -0.20 -3.98 28.73
C PHE A 559 0.08 -5.47 28.72
N MET A 560 -0.85 -6.30 28.25
CA MET A 560 -0.65 -7.76 28.18
C MET A 560 0.57 -8.14 27.32
N GLN A 561 0.81 -7.42 26.22
CA GLN A 561 1.97 -7.66 25.35
C GLN A 561 3.29 -7.17 25.95
N SER A 562 3.27 -6.07 26.71
CA SER A 562 4.48 -5.47 27.31
C SER A 562 4.83 -6.04 28.69
N ALA A 563 3.86 -6.61 29.42
CA ALA A 563 4.02 -7.11 30.79
C ALA A 563 5.20 -8.10 30.96
N PRO A 564 5.41 -9.11 30.08
CA PRO A 564 6.55 -10.02 30.21
C PRO A 564 7.91 -9.30 30.11
N TRP A 565 8.01 -8.31 29.24
CA TRP A 565 9.23 -7.51 29.02
C TRP A 565 9.53 -6.59 30.19
N LEU A 566 8.49 -6.18 30.93
CA LEU A 566 8.58 -5.39 32.15
C LEU A 566 8.81 -6.23 33.41
N GLY A 567 8.82 -7.56 33.28
CA GLY A 567 8.98 -8.49 34.41
C GLY A 567 7.73 -8.56 35.30
N LEU A 568 6.56 -8.30 34.72
CA LEU A 568 5.27 -8.35 35.39
C LEU A 568 4.65 -9.74 35.17
N VAL A 569 4.30 -10.41 36.26
CA VAL A 569 3.69 -11.74 36.25
C VAL A 569 2.39 -11.75 37.04
N PRO A 570 1.41 -12.58 36.64
CA PRO A 570 0.16 -12.71 37.38
C PRO A 570 0.42 -13.34 38.76
N GLY A 571 -0.07 -12.68 39.81
CA GLY A 571 -0.07 -13.19 41.18
C GLY A 571 -1.27 -14.08 41.49
N ASN A 572 -1.24 -14.73 42.66
CA ASN A 572 -2.24 -15.72 43.09
C ASN A 572 -3.68 -15.17 43.17
N ASP A 573 -3.82 -13.86 43.39
CA ASP A 573 -5.12 -13.16 43.52
C ASP A 573 -5.39 -12.19 42.35
N GLY A 574 -4.74 -12.39 41.20
CA GLY A 574 -4.85 -11.48 40.05
C GLY A 574 -4.10 -10.16 40.19
N GLN A 575 -3.38 -9.95 41.30
CA GLN A 575 -2.47 -8.81 41.46
C GLN A 575 -1.25 -8.94 40.56
N VAL A 576 -0.78 -7.83 40.01
CA VAL A 576 0.45 -7.78 39.23
C VAL A 576 1.65 -7.89 40.18
N LYS A 577 2.49 -8.92 40.01
CA LYS A 577 3.73 -9.09 40.77
C LYS A 577 4.94 -8.72 39.92
N HIS A 578 5.92 -8.07 40.54
CA HIS A 578 7.24 -7.88 39.94
C HIS A 578 8.09 -9.12 40.19
N ALA A 579 8.53 -9.77 39.12
CA ALA A 579 9.45 -10.91 39.19
C ALA A 579 10.89 -10.49 39.55
N TYR A 580 11.24 -9.21 39.36
CA TYR A 580 12.57 -8.65 39.58
C TYR A 580 12.48 -7.30 40.34
N SER A 581 13.41 -7.04 41.26
CA SER A 581 13.31 -5.92 42.22
C SER A 581 13.54 -4.55 41.59
N ASP A 582 14.54 -4.39 40.73
CA ASP A 582 14.99 -3.06 40.27
C ASP A 582 15.04 -2.91 38.73
N ASN A 583 15.37 -3.99 38.01
CA ASN A 583 15.52 -3.97 36.55
C ASN A 583 14.47 -4.82 35.84
N THR A 584 14.07 -4.41 34.64
CA THR A 584 13.19 -5.22 33.80
C THR A 584 14.00 -6.23 32.99
N PRO A 585 13.39 -7.35 32.57
CA PRO A 585 14.01 -8.27 31.61
C PRO A 585 14.52 -7.55 30.37
N PHE A 586 13.77 -6.57 29.87
CA PHE A 586 14.15 -5.76 28.71
C PHE A 586 15.42 -4.92 28.95
N THR A 587 15.51 -4.19 30.06
CA THR A 587 16.70 -3.37 30.37
C THR A 587 17.91 -4.25 30.71
N THR A 588 17.69 -5.38 31.38
CA THR A 588 18.75 -6.36 31.70
C THR A 588 19.34 -6.99 30.43
N LEU A 589 18.49 -7.36 29.47
CA LEU A 589 18.94 -7.91 28.19
C LEU A 589 19.80 -6.91 27.41
N LEU A 590 19.35 -5.66 27.28
CA LEU A 590 20.05 -4.65 26.47
C LEU A 590 21.31 -4.11 27.15
N SER A 591 21.33 -4.02 28.48
CA SER A 591 22.55 -3.69 29.25
C SER A 591 23.59 -4.81 29.17
N ALA A 592 23.16 -6.09 29.25
CA ALA A 592 24.05 -7.24 29.08
C ALA A 592 24.62 -7.31 27.65
N ALA A 593 23.78 -7.11 26.63
CA ALA A 593 24.21 -7.07 25.24
C ALA A 593 25.20 -5.92 24.98
N THR A 594 24.92 -4.73 25.50
CA THR A 594 25.83 -3.57 25.43
C THR A 594 27.16 -3.88 26.10
N SER A 595 27.15 -4.51 27.28
CA SER A 595 28.38 -4.88 28.00
C SER A 595 29.21 -5.90 27.22
N ALA A 596 28.56 -6.92 26.62
CA ALA A 596 29.22 -7.92 25.81
C ALA A 596 29.89 -7.30 24.55
N VAL A 597 29.18 -6.40 23.85
CA VAL A 597 29.72 -5.71 22.67
C VAL A 597 30.84 -4.75 23.03
N ALA A 598 30.70 -3.98 24.12
CA ALA A 598 31.74 -3.06 24.59
C ALA A 598 33.01 -3.79 25.04
N SER A 599 32.89 -5.04 25.51
CA SER A 599 34.03 -5.90 25.86
C SER A 599 34.67 -6.61 24.66
N SER A 600 34.05 -6.57 23.48
CA SER A 600 34.53 -7.28 22.30
C SER A 600 35.65 -6.49 21.59
N PRO A 601 36.84 -7.11 21.37
CA PRO A 601 37.94 -6.45 20.66
C PRO A 601 37.64 -6.16 19.19
N ALA A 602 36.56 -6.70 18.63
CA ALA A 602 36.11 -6.46 17.25
C ALA A 602 35.20 -5.22 17.11
N CYS A 603 34.75 -4.61 18.21
CA CYS A 603 33.85 -3.45 18.16
C CYS A 603 34.66 -2.14 18.09
N ALA A 604 34.61 -1.45 16.95
CA ALA A 604 35.29 -0.17 16.76
C ALA A 604 34.63 1.01 17.51
N ASN A 605 33.30 0.98 17.71
CA ASN A 605 32.56 2.02 18.44
C ASN A 605 31.27 1.48 19.09
N PRO A 606 31.22 1.34 20.43
CA PRO A 606 30.03 0.86 21.14
C PRO A 606 28.95 1.93 21.39
N SER A 607 29.12 3.18 20.93
CA SER A 607 28.22 4.30 21.27
C SER A 607 26.74 4.03 20.99
N SER A 608 26.41 3.44 19.84
CA SER A 608 25.03 3.10 19.46
C SER A 608 24.37 2.12 20.44
N TYR A 609 25.14 1.18 21.00
CA TYR A 609 24.64 0.21 21.99
C TYR A 609 24.39 0.89 23.34
N PHE A 610 25.27 1.79 23.78
CA PHE A 610 25.03 2.60 24.98
C PHE A 610 23.78 3.47 24.84
N VAL A 611 23.56 4.08 23.68
CA VAL A 611 22.31 4.81 23.39
C VAL A 611 21.12 3.87 23.46
N MET A 612 21.18 2.70 22.82
CA MET A 612 20.09 1.72 22.85
C MET A 612 19.76 1.26 24.28
N SER A 613 20.77 1.02 25.13
CA SER A 613 20.57 0.67 26.55
C SER A 613 19.86 1.79 27.32
N LYS A 614 20.25 3.05 27.13
CA LYS A 614 19.59 4.20 27.75
C LYS A 614 18.15 4.39 27.25
N GLN A 615 17.93 4.20 25.95
CA GLN A 615 16.59 4.27 25.37
C GLN A 615 15.69 3.15 25.91
N ALA A 616 16.25 1.98 26.21
CA ALA A 616 15.51 0.89 26.83
C ALA A 616 15.05 1.21 28.25
N GLU A 617 15.89 1.88 29.04
CA GLU A 617 15.52 2.38 30.37
C GLU A 617 14.39 3.41 30.27
N ALA A 618 14.51 4.38 29.37
CA ALA A 618 13.48 5.38 29.12
C ALA A 618 12.15 4.75 28.68
N ALA A 619 12.20 3.82 27.70
CA ALA A 619 11.03 3.08 27.26
C ALA A 619 10.40 2.28 28.39
N SER A 620 11.20 1.56 29.17
CA SER A 620 10.72 0.79 30.32
C SER A 620 10.02 1.65 31.37
N LEU A 621 10.48 2.89 31.58
CA LEU A 621 9.83 3.83 32.48
C LEU A 621 8.48 4.30 31.91
N LEU A 622 8.43 4.64 30.62
CA LEU A 622 7.20 5.07 29.94
C LEU A 622 6.10 4.01 29.98
N TYR A 623 6.45 2.75 29.69
CA TYR A 623 5.49 1.64 29.76
C TYR A 623 5.04 1.33 31.19
N LYS A 624 5.92 1.51 32.19
CA LYS A 624 5.55 1.36 33.62
C LYS A 624 4.66 2.51 34.10
N SER A 625 4.85 3.74 33.63
CA SER A 625 4.01 4.87 34.05
C SER A 625 2.59 4.79 33.46
N ASN A 626 2.44 4.15 32.30
CA ASN A 626 1.14 3.99 31.63
C ASN A 626 0.26 2.85 32.20
N LEU A 627 0.64 2.25 33.33
CA LEU A 627 -0.14 1.17 33.97
C LEU A 627 -1.49 1.64 34.54
N ASN A 628 -1.62 2.93 34.85
CA ASN A 628 -2.85 3.54 35.37
C ASN A 628 -3.35 4.59 34.37
N SER A 629 -4.00 4.18 33.28
CA SER A 629 -4.61 5.14 32.36
C SER A 629 -5.83 5.79 33.02
N GLY A 630 -5.89 7.12 32.94
CA GLY A 630 -7.01 7.90 33.43
C GLY A 630 -8.26 7.67 32.58
N SER A 631 -9.43 7.76 33.20
CA SER A 631 -10.71 7.64 32.51
C SER A 631 -11.03 8.93 31.75
N VAL A 632 -11.21 8.82 30.43
CA VAL A 632 -11.59 9.96 29.58
C VAL A 632 -13.00 10.44 29.93
N LEU A 633 -13.88 9.49 30.29
CA LEU A 633 -15.23 9.81 30.74
C LEU A 633 -15.22 10.54 32.09
N GLU A 634 -14.37 10.11 33.03
CA GLU A 634 -14.24 10.78 34.34
C GLU A 634 -13.78 12.23 34.19
N TYR A 635 -12.78 12.46 33.32
CA TYR A 635 -12.33 13.80 32.99
C TYR A 635 -13.45 14.63 32.34
N ALA A 636 -14.22 14.03 31.43
CA ALA A 636 -15.35 14.72 30.79
C ALA A 636 -16.45 15.09 31.79
N LEU A 637 -16.75 14.23 32.76
CA LEU A 637 -17.71 14.50 33.83
C LEU A 637 -17.21 15.62 34.76
N ALA A 638 -15.94 15.61 35.15
CA ALA A 638 -15.33 16.68 35.94
C ALA A 638 -15.37 18.04 35.21
N PHE A 639 -15.04 18.05 33.92
CA PHE A 639 -15.14 19.26 33.10
C PHE A 639 -16.59 19.75 32.99
N THR A 640 -17.53 18.84 32.78
CA THR A 640 -18.97 19.14 32.72
C THR A 640 -19.46 19.73 34.05
N SER A 641 -18.99 19.20 35.19
CA SER A 641 -19.27 19.76 36.51
C SER A 641 -18.79 21.21 36.61
N ALA A 642 -17.55 21.48 36.20
CA ALA A 642 -16.99 22.83 36.22
C ALA A 642 -17.75 23.80 35.29
N ALA A 643 -18.29 23.31 34.17
CA ALA A 643 -19.16 24.10 33.30
C ALA A 643 -20.51 24.43 33.95
N LEU A 644 -21.10 23.46 34.67
CA LEU A 644 -22.35 23.62 35.41
C LEU A 644 -22.21 24.56 36.63
N ASP A 645 -21.06 24.53 37.32
CA ASP A 645 -20.81 25.37 38.50
C ASP A 645 -20.98 26.87 38.21
N ARG A 646 -20.65 27.31 36.99
CA ARG A 646 -20.86 28.70 36.51
C ARG A 646 -22.32 29.12 36.52
N HIS A 647 -23.24 28.17 36.53
CA HIS A 647 -24.68 28.35 36.43
C HIS A 647 -25.45 27.69 37.59
N TYR A 648 -24.75 27.19 38.60
CA TYR A 648 -25.33 26.44 39.72
C TYR A 648 -26.52 27.16 40.36
N SER A 649 -26.38 28.45 40.65
CA SER A 649 -27.43 29.26 41.30
C SER A 649 -28.71 29.44 40.48
N LYS A 650 -28.67 29.16 39.17
CA LYS A 650 -29.84 29.21 38.28
C LYS A 650 -30.56 27.87 38.22
N TRP A 651 -29.85 26.77 38.43
CA TRP A 651 -30.35 25.41 38.26
C TRP A 651 -30.51 24.66 39.58
N SER A 652 -30.09 25.26 40.69
CA SER A 652 -30.27 24.76 42.05
C SER A 652 -30.61 25.91 43.01
N ALA A 653 -31.72 25.76 43.75
CA ALA A 653 -32.11 26.67 44.81
C ALA A 653 -31.42 26.29 46.13
N THR A 654 -30.89 27.28 46.84
CA THR A 654 -30.40 27.08 48.20
C THR A 654 -31.59 26.98 49.18
N PRO A 655 -31.70 25.90 49.97
CA PRO A 655 -32.80 25.74 50.90
C PRO A 655 -32.75 26.81 52.01
N LYS A 656 -33.86 27.51 52.22
CA LYS A 656 -33.95 28.61 53.21
C LYS A 656 -33.85 28.15 54.66
N THR A 657 -34.21 26.90 54.94
CA THR A 657 -34.34 26.33 56.29
C THR A 657 -33.17 25.42 56.66
N GLY A 658 -32.21 25.19 55.75
CA GLY A 658 -31.15 24.19 55.92
C GLY A 658 -31.60 22.73 55.75
N PHE A 659 -32.90 22.50 55.55
CA PHE A 659 -33.50 21.20 55.21
C PHE A 659 -33.95 21.18 53.74
N ILE A 660 -34.17 19.99 53.19
CA ILE A 660 -34.62 19.81 51.79
C ILE A 660 -35.91 20.59 51.54
N ASP A 661 -35.92 21.44 50.51
CA ASP A 661 -37.13 22.14 50.05
C ASP A 661 -37.94 21.21 49.15
N ILE A 662 -38.98 20.60 49.70
CA ILE A 662 -39.86 19.66 49.01
C ILE A 662 -40.79 20.35 47.99
N THR A 663 -40.89 21.68 48.03
CA THR A 663 -41.82 22.46 47.19
C THR A 663 -41.15 23.28 46.09
N THR A 664 -39.81 23.22 45.98
CA THR A 664 -39.06 23.98 44.98
C THR A 664 -39.53 23.68 43.55
N SER A 665 -39.67 24.73 42.75
CA SER A 665 -39.89 24.67 41.30
C SER A 665 -38.69 25.16 40.49
N LYS A 666 -37.61 25.56 41.17
CA LYS A 666 -36.43 26.18 40.56
C LYS A 666 -35.32 25.19 40.22
N ASP A 667 -35.34 23.98 40.76
CA ASP A 667 -34.27 23.03 40.50
C ASP A 667 -34.40 22.41 39.12
N PHE A 668 -33.28 22.10 38.47
CA PHE A 668 -33.24 21.49 37.16
C PHE A 668 -34.04 20.18 37.10
N TYR A 669 -34.00 19.36 38.14
CA TYR A 669 -34.75 18.09 38.17
C TYR A 669 -36.27 18.28 37.97
N ARG A 670 -36.85 19.43 38.37
CA ARG A 670 -38.28 19.72 38.16
C ARG A 670 -38.59 19.97 36.69
N VAL A 671 -37.70 20.68 36.01
CA VAL A 671 -37.79 20.88 34.56
C VAL A 671 -37.62 19.54 33.85
N PHE A 672 -36.60 18.77 34.21
CA PHE A 672 -36.37 17.46 33.59
C PHE A 672 -37.53 16.49 33.83
N SER A 673 -38.11 16.47 35.04
CA SER A 673 -39.31 15.70 35.38
C SER A 673 -40.53 16.09 34.53
N GLY A 674 -40.77 17.39 34.33
CA GLY A 674 -41.81 17.87 33.43
C GLY A 674 -41.58 17.43 31.99
N LEU A 675 -40.33 17.55 31.50
CA LEU A 675 -39.96 17.11 30.15
C LEU A 675 -40.17 15.60 29.96
N GLN A 676 -39.79 14.79 30.95
CA GLN A 676 -39.99 13.34 30.96
C GLN A 676 -41.48 13.00 30.91
N TYR A 677 -42.29 13.59 31.79
CA TYR A 677 -43.73 13.33 31.82
C TYR A 677 -44.39 13.70 30.49
N SER A 678 -44.12 14.92 29.98
CA SER A 678 -44.66 15.34 28.69
C SER A 678 -44.21 14.44 27.53
N TYR A 679 -42.96 13.98 27.54
CA TYR A 679 -42.46 13.05 26.51
C TYR A 679 -43.19 11.70 26.56
N LEU A 680 -43.43 11.16 27.75
CA LEU A 680 -44.19 9.91 27.95
C LEU A 680 -45.64 10.05 27.48
N GLU A 681 -46.29 11.18 27.78
CA GLU A 681 -47.65 11.47 27.35
C GLU A 681 -47.77 11.66 25.83
N ASP A 682 -46.86 12.45 25.24
CA ASP A 682 -46.77 12.64 23.79
C ASP A 682 -46.57 11.30 23.05
N SER A 683 -45.82 10.38 23.66
CA SER A 683 -45.55 9.04 23.13
C SER A 683 -46.78 8.12 23.15
N MET A 684 -47.73 8.36 24.05
CA MET A 684 -48.98 7.60 24.15
C MET A 684 -50.04 8.13 23.18
N THR A 685 -50.15 9.46 23.05
CA THR A 685 -51.13 10.14 22.20
C THR A 685 -50.78 10.09 20.71
N ASN A 686 -49.50 10.11 20.36
CA ASN A 686 -49.01 10.08 18.98
C ASN A 686 -48.03 8.92 18.75
N PRO A 687 -48.52 7.69 18.54
CA PRO A 687 -47.67 6.52 18.35
C PRO A 687 -46.82 6.54 17.07
N SER A 688 -47.00 7.52 16.18
CA SER A 688 -46.11 7.77 15.03
C SER A 688 -44.89 8.64 15.37
N LYS A 689 -44.82 9.23 16.58
CA LYS A 689 -43.67 9.99 17.13
C LYS A 689 -42.81 9.15 18.10
N LYS A 690 -43.11 7.85 18.25
CA LYS A 690 -42.89 7.01 19.44
C LYS A 690 -41.48 6.70 19.94
N ARG A 691 -40.41 7.21 19.34
CA ARG A 691 -38.99 6.88 19.68
C ARG A 691 -38.00 7.50 18.70
N GLU A 692 -38.48 7.90 17.53
CA GLU A 692 -37.65 8.11 16.35
C GLU A 692 -36.81 9.40 16.39
N MET A 693 -37.03 10.31 17.35
CA MET A 693 -36.48 11.67 17.26
C MET A 693 -35.26 11.96 18.16
N LEU A 694 -35.15 11.35 19.35
CA LEU A 694 -34.17 11.81 20.36
C LEU A 694 -33.27 10.70 20.95
N GLY A 695 -33.73 9.44 20.98
CA GLY A 695 -32.98 8.31 21.54
C GLY A 695 -32.68 8.43 23.05
N ASP A 696 -31.79 7.57 23.54
CA ASP A 696 -31.42 7.50 24.96
C ASP A 696 -30.46 8.63 25.39
N SER A 697 -29.96 9.43 24.44
CA SER A 697 -29.02 10.52 24.71
C SER A 697 -29.61 11.60 25.64
N VAL A 698 -30.90 11.88 25.54
CA VAL A 698 -31.56 12.88 26.42
C VAL A 698 -31.49 12.43 27.88
N ALA A 699 -31.71 11.13 28.14
CA ALA A 699 -31.59 10.56 29.47
C ALA A 699 -30.15 10.64 29.98
N TRP A 700 -29.17 10.33 29.14
CA TRP A 700 -27.75 10.46 29.48
C TRP A 700 -27.39 11.88 29.94
N ALA A 701 -27.82 12.92 29.21
CA ALA A 701 -27.56 14.30 29.62
C ALA A 701 -28.32 14.69 30.88
N GLY A 702 -29.63 14.42 30.94
CA GLY A 702 -30.48 14.78 32.07
C GLY A 702 -30.00 14.17 33.37
N CYS A 703 -29.74 12.86 33.37
CA CYS A 703 -29.22 12.13 34.52
C CYS A 703 -27.83 12.64 34.92
N THR A 704 -26.94 12.91 33.96
CA THR A 704 -25.61 13.45 34.27
C THR A 704 -25.70 14.82 34.93
N ILE A 705 -26.52 15.74 34.41
CA ILE A 705 -26.69 17.08 34.98
C ILE A 705 -27.30 16.96 36.39
N MET A 706 -28.34 16.14 36.58
CA MET A 706 -28.94 15.93 37.90
C MET A 706 -27.96 15.33 38.91
N TYR A 707 -27.13 14.37 38.48
CA TYR A 707 -26.10 13.77 39.32
C TYR A 707 -25.05 14.81 39.74
N LEU A 708 -24.52 15.57 38.79
CA LEU A 708 -23.48 16.58 39.05
C LEU A 708 -24.00 17.76 39.91
N LEU A 709 -25.29 18.09 39.81
CA LEU A 709 -25.92 19.09 40.68
C LEU A 709 -26.35 18.54 42.06
N GLY A 710 -26.17 17.25 42.34
CA GLY A 710 -26.62 16.62 43.59
C GLY A 710 -28.15 16.52 43.72
N GLN A 711 -28.87 16.52 42.60
CA GLN A 711 -30.34 16.52 42.54
C GLN A 711 -30.96 15.14 42.33
N GLN A 712 -30.17 14.08 42.20
CA GLN A 712 -30.66 12.72 41.94
C GLN A 712 -31.72 12.25 42.95
N LEU A 713 -31.42 12.34 44.25
CA LEU A 713 -32.36 11.89 45.29
C LEU A 713 -33.65 12.72 45.32
N HIS A 714 -33.55 14.01 44.98
CA HIS A 714 -34.71 14.89 44.86
C HIS A 714 -35.59 14.47 43.67
N PHE A 715 -34.98 14.15 42.54
CA PHE A 715 -35.67 13.63 41.37
C PHE A 715 -36.40 12.32 41.69
N GLU A 716 -35.73 11.34 42.30
CA GLU A 716 -36.32 10.04 42.64
C GLU A 716 -37.54 10.15 43.57
N LEU A 717 -37.56 11.15 44.46
CA LEU A 717 -38.68 11.40 45.37
C LEU A 717 -39.80 12.24 44.75
N PHE A 718 -39.46 13.18 43.87
CA PHE A 718 -40.36 14.25 43.46
C PHE A 718 -40.70 14.27 41.97
N ASP A 719 -40.24 13.28 41.19
CA ASP A 719 -40.58 13.15 39.78
C ASP A 719 -42.08 12.90 39.57
N PHE A 720 -42.69 13.64 38.64
CA PHE A 720 -44.12 13.52 38.31
C PHE A 720 -44.47 12.13 37.80
N SER A 721 -43.62 11.50 37.00
CA SER A 721 -43.91 10.17 36.42
C SER A 721 -43.85 9.09 37.49
N TYR A 722 -42.88 9.16 38.40
CA TYR A 722 -42.75 8.23 39.53
C TYR A 722 -43.90 8.40 40.53
N GLN A 723 -44.28 9.63 40.85
CA GLN A 723 -45.44 9.89 41.71
C GLN A 723 -46.74 9.40 41.07
N PHE A 724 -46.93 9.65 39.78
CA PHE A 724 -48.08 9.16 39.03
C PHE A 724 -48.14 7.62 39.01
N LEU A 725 -46.99 6.96 38.82
CA LEU A 725 -46.88 5.50 38.87
C LEU A 725 -47.23 4.96 40.26
N ASN A 726 -46.73 5.59 41.33
CA ASN A 726 -47.04 5.19 42.71
C ASN A 726 -48.54 5.26 43.01
N VAL A 727 -49.22 6.33 42.56
CA VAL A 727 -50.68 6.47 42.69
C VAL A 727 -51.38 5.37 41.89
N ALA A 728 -50.93 5.09 40.67
CA ALA A 728 -51.51 4.06 39.82
C ALA A 728 -51.36 2.64 40.41
N GLU A 729 -50.23 2.32 41.04
CA GLU A 729 -50.00 1.05 41.72
C GLU A 729 -50.93 0.88 42.93
N ILE A 730 -51.17 1.94 43.70
CA ILE A 730 -52.09 1.90 44.85
C ILE A 730 -53.54 1.79 44.38
N GLU A 731 -53.96 2.54 43.36
CA GLU A 731 -55.32 2.47 42.83
C GLU A 731 -55.62 1.10 42.19
N THR A 732 -54.66 0.50 41.49
CA THR A 732 -54.82 -0.87 40.95
C THR A 732 -54.83 -1.92 42.05
N ALA A 733 -54.06 -1.75 43.13
CA ALA A 733 -54.11 -2.62 44.30
C ALA A 733 -55.45 -2.52 45.06
N THR A 734 -56.04 -1.33 45.16
CA THR A 734 -57.37 -1.17 45.79
C THR A 734 -58.49 -1.72 44.90
N VAL A 735 -58.46 -1.49 43.58
CA VAL A 735 -59.45 -2.06 42.64
C VAL A 735 -59.40 -3.60 42.64
N SER A 736 -58.23 -4.21 42.76
CA SER A 736 -58.08 -5.67 42.82
C SER A 736 -58.53 -6.28 44.16
N LEU A 737 -58.64 -5.49 45.24
CA LEU A 737 -59.24 -5.91 46.52
C LEU A 737 -60.77 -5.88 46.51
N TYR A 738 -61.41 -5.16 45.57
CA TYR A 738 -62.86 -4.96 45.50
C TYR A 738 -63.57 -5.71 44.35
N GLN A 739 -62.87 -6.51 43.53
CA GLN A 739 -63.52 -7.38 42.53
C GLN A 739 -63.70 -8.82 43.08
N PRO A 740 -64.93 -9.38 43.11
CA PRO A 740 -65.13 -10.81 43.30
C PRO A 740 -64.56 -11.55 42.08
N ALA A 741 -63.87 -12.65 42.34
CA ALA A 741 -63.24 -13.48 41.32
C ALA A 741 -64.26 -13.97 40.27
N ASP A 742 -64.21 -13.39 39.07
CA ASP A 742 -64.75 -14.02 37.87
C ASP A 742 -63.61 -14.21 36.86
N ARG A 743 -63.03 -15.41 36.92
CA ARG A 743 -62.06 -15.90 35.93
C ARG A 743 -62.81 -16.20 34.63
N SER A 744 -62.71 -15.35 33.62
CA SER A 744 -62.47 -15.82 32.24
C SER A 744 -62.24 -14.68 31.22
N LYS A 745 -61.23 -14.90 30.36
CA LYS A 745 -60.96 -14.26 29.05
C LYS A 745 -60.36 -12.84 29.04
N SER A 746 -59.03 -12.75 28.92
CA SER A 746 -58.31 -12.29 27.70
C SER A 746 -56.83 -11.95 27.99
N PRO A 747 -55.92 -12.04 27.01
CA PRO A 747 -54.48 -12.18 27.28
C PRO A 747 -53.65 -10.89 27.11
N ASN A 748 -52.60 -10.79 27.92
CA ASN A 748 -51.27 -10.22 27.61
C ASN A 748 -51.19 -8.85 26.91
N ILE A 749 -51.49 -7.74 27.63
CA ILE A 749 -51.07 -6.38 27.21
C ILE A 749 -50.04 -5.75 28.18
N PHE A 750 -49.96 -6.20 29.44
CA PHE A 750 -49.28 -5.43 30.50
C PHE A 750 -47.85 -5.87 30.88
N ARG A 751 -47.25 -6.80 30.15
CA ARG A 751 -45.82 -7.15 30.37
C ARG A 751 -44.84 -6.19 29.68
N ALA A 752 -45.32 -5.30 28.79
CA ALA A 752 -44.49 -4.40 28.01
C ALA A 752 -44.12 -3.08 28.72
N THR A 753 -44.86 -2.66 29.75
CA THR A 753 -44.61 -1.41 30.51
C THR A 753 -43.54 -1.55 31.59
N ARG A 754 -43.22 -2.78 32.03
CA ARG A 754 -42.16 -3.02 33.01
C ARG A 754 -40.74 -2.85 32.45
N SER A 755 -40.56 -2.96 31.13
CA SER A 755 -39.26 -2.81 30.48
C SER A 755 -38.94 -1.37 30.03
N SER A 756 -39.94 -0.48 30.00
CA SER A 756 -39.75 0.91 29.53
C SER A 756 -39.51 1.93 30.65
N LEU A 757 -39.71 1.55 31.92
CA LEU A 757 -39.55 2.44 33.09
C LEU A 757 -38.34 2.06 33.97
N LYS A 758 -37.60 1.00 33.63
CA LYS A 758 -36.38 0.56 34.33
C LYS A 758 -35.13 0.55 33.43
N ARG A 759 -35.14 1.28 32.33
CA ARG A 759 -33.95 1.50 31.48
C ARG A 759 -33.66 2.97 31.33
#